data_AF-A0AAD1TK39-F1
#
_entry.id   AF-A0AAD1TK39-F1
#
_cell.length_a   1.000
_cell.length_b   1.000
_cell.length_c   1.000
_cell.angle_alpha   90.00
_cell.angle_beta   90.00
_cell.angle_gamma   90.00
#
_symmetry.space_group_name_H-M   'P 1'
#
loop_
_entity.id
_entity.type
_entity.pdbx_description
1 polymer ?
#
loop_
_entity_poly.entity_id
_entity_poly.type
_entity_poly.pdbx_seq_one_letter_code
_entity_poly.pdbx_strand_id
1 'polypeptide(L)'
;MQLQNELQDITLEIENTAKRQMDLEEMNLCLSCREKTLSDDYQQAVDLLNQQMAEKASKSIYLNETHNKRKKAQEAVVEFKTKIEDLAEDMIKERWRFAEEKINLTNEITETRRLTEAQEAQNIEQKKRLSQTKSAFYGVEQKLKMEREDLNTVKGDILLFQASHARLANKLEVQRISFAELFDKKDALENQMIKLKRDFSRDSNILNEKISQLDEEMNTAEMLHQTLTDKNQELWKEYQAIKESEEKELAKKKDTARQLETSRMGVNKNMEIYGKLKTELKEMELESTNLAEVSRISTEQLARQVDEFKETLEIEKQKRMANQIKKDQVLKELELKKLAEETFISEMKERIENGQKLQLSLLDEGNILQREIENFDEQIFILKEEGVKMNEDFSNMEQSLTKEIEMLEEEVSSMNRLLGSKTEELSAKIAVLDEVEDRHNKQQQIYEDLKKKAGLLKSQKRSIESSINTFSKDIETNLQKKESKKNSLKNLRKSMFEILQNELENIRLIEKDIYEINRKMEIVNMENCRLKLRNAQFKEDIDKSVNEGRNHASAITQMESGLASLLQHLKEGWEKDNFVCNDFLERDQCILDAIAELMKKLNIRKVKLGHLSGMLQKEYIGIASLLKSKSVKAESYIALNRNR
;
A
#
# COMPACT_ATOMS: atom_id res chain seq x y z
N MET A 1 -112.67 177.70 -204.24
CA MET A 1 -113.06 176.55 -205.08
C MET A 1 -112.15 175.33 -204.90
N GLN A 2 -110.88 175.44 -204.46
CA GLN A 2 -110.00 174.26 -204.28
C GLN A 2 -109.69 173.89 -202.81
N LEU A 3 -109.41 174.86 -201.93
CA LEU A 3 -108.89 174.58 -200.57
C LEU A 3 -109.84 173.90 -199.56
N GLN A 4 -111.09 173.59 -199.93
CA GLN A 4 -112.14 173.21 -198.97
C GLN A 4 -112.47 171.71 -198.94
N ASN A 5 -112.10 170.95 -199.97
CA ASN A 5 -112.31 169.50 -199.99
C ASN A 5 -111.11 168.74 -199.40
N GLU A 6 -109.87 169.20 -199.65
CA GLU A 6 -108.63 168.54 -199.18
C GLU A 6 -108.54 168.45 -197.64
N LEU A 7 -109.20 169.35 -196.91
CA LEU A 7 -109.29 169.31 -195.45
C LEU A 7 -110.24 168.22 -194.92
N GLN A 8 -111.18 167.73 -195.73
CA GLN A 8 -112.17 166.75 -195.29
C GLN A 8 -111.60 165.32 -195.33
N ASP A 9 -110.73 165.00 -196.29
CA ASP A 9 -110.06 163.70 -196.38
C ASP A 9 -109.01 163.52 -195.26
N ILE A 10 -108.21 164.55 -194.96
CA ILE A 10 -107.18 164.50 -193.88
C ILE A 10 -107.83 164.19 -192.51
N THR A 11 -109.04 164.70 -192.27
CA THR A 11 -109.78 164.43 -191.02
C THR A 11 -110.14 162.95 -190.88
N LEU A 12 -110.44 162.28 -192.00
CA LEU A 12 -110.87 160.88 -192.06
C LEU A 12 -109.68 159.90 -191.95
N GLU A 13 -108.48 160.32 -192.32
CA GLU A 13 -107.23 159.55 -192.14
C GLU A 13 -106.74 159.56 -190.67
N ILE A 14 -106.98 160.66 -189.95
CA ILE A 14 -106.64 160.80 -188.52
C ILE A 14 -107.51 159.88 -187.64
N GLU A 15 -108.82 159.77 -187.90
CA GLU A 15 -109.67 158.83 -187.13
C GLU A 15 -109.27 157.36 -187.36
N ASN A 16 -108.86 157.00 -188.58
CA ASN A 16 -108.40 155.65 -188.90
C ASN A 16 -107.06 155.29 -188.24
N THR A 17 -106.15 156.25 -188.09
CA THR A 17 -104.87 156.02 -187.38
C THR A 17 -105.06 155.94 -185.86
N ALA A 18 -105.90 156.80 -185.26
CA ALA A 18 -106.22 156.73 -183.84
C ALA A 18 -106.83 155.38 -183.44
N LYS A 19 -107.78 154.86 -184.24
CA LYS A 19 -108.44 153.58 -183.97
C LYS A 19 -107.48 152.39 -183.99
N ARG A 20 -106.51 152.40 -184.92
CA ARG A 20 -105.52 151.32 -185.07
C ARG A 20 -104.45 151.30 -183.96
N GLN A 21 -104.34 152.36 -183.15
CA GLN A 21 -103.43 152.38 -182.00
C GLN A 21 -104.03 151.66 -180.79
N MET A 22 -105.34 151.79 -180.53
CA MET A 22 -106.03 151.06 -179.44
C MET A 22 -105.93 149.53 -179.63
N ASP A 23 -106.19 149.04 -180.84
CA ASP A 23 -106.16 147.61 -181.17
C ASP A 23 -104.80 146.94 -180.85
N LEU A 24 -103.71 147.71 -180.83
CA LEU A 24 -102.35 147.22 -180.55
C LEU A 24 -102.00 147.22 -179.05
N GLU A 25 -102.59 148.11 -178.24
CA GLU A 25 -102.36 148.15 -176.79
C GLU A 25 -103.11 147.03 -176.06
N GLU A 26 -104.36 146.74 -176.47
CA GLU A 26 -105.16 145.66 -175.90
C GLU A 26 -104.54 144.26 -176.18
N MET A 27 -103.96 144.07 -177.37
CA MET A 27 -103.33 142.81 -177.77
C MET A 27 -102.06 142.50 -176.95
N ASN A 28 -101.36 143.52 -176.45
CA ASN A 28 -100.09 143.38 -175.72
C ASN A 28 -100.31 142.92 -174.26
N LEU A 29 -101.38 143.43 -173.61
CA LEU A 29 -101.78 143.01 -172.26
C LEU A 29 -102.14 141.51 -172.19
N CYS A 30 -102.76 140.97 -173.24
CA CYS A 30 -103.18 139.57 -173.29
C CYS A 30 -102.00 138.58 -173.36
N LEU A 31 -100.86 138.99 -173.94
CA LEU A 31 -99.66 138.14 -174.05
C LEU A 31 -98.92 138.01 -172.71
N SER A 32 -98.70 139.11 -171.99
CA SER A 32 -97.95 139.11 -170.72
C SER A 32 -98.60 138.25 -169.62
N CYS A 33 -99.93 138.14 -169.62
CA CYS A 33 -100.66 137.31 -168.66
C CYS A 33 -100.40 135.80 -168.83
N ARG A 34 -100.13 135.36 -170.08
CA ARG A 34 -100.07 133.93 -170.47
C ARG A 34 -98.69 133.30 -170.29
N GLU A 35 -97.62 134.10 -170.32
CA GLU A 35 -96.27 133.66 -170.01
C GLU A 35 -96.15 133.24 -168.53
N LYS A 36 -96.75 134.01 -167.63
CA LYS A 36 -96.60 133.83 -166.18
C LYS A 36 -97.19 132.51 -165.67
N THR A 37 -98.39 132.16 -166.13
CA THR A 37 -99.05 130.87 -165.79
C THR A 37 -98.23 129.64 -166.19
N LEU A 38 -97.47 129.72 -167.29
CA LEU A 38 -96.71 128.56 -167.80
C LEU A 38 -95.42 128.29 -167.00
N SER A 39 -94.92 129.30 -166.27
CA SER A 39 -93.74 129.17 -165.41
C SER A 39 -94.05 128.45 -164.09
N ASP A 40 -95.20 128.76 -163.48
CA ASP A 40 -95.56 128.23 -162.16
C ASP A 40 -95.90 126.72 -162.23
N ASP A 41 -96.62 126.30 -163.27
CA ASP A 41 -96.96 124.88 -163.52
C ASP A 41 -95.70 124.00 -163.68
N TYR A 42 -94.67 124.51 -164.35
CA TYR A 42 -93.44 123.75 -164.63
C TYR A 42 -92.59 123.55 -163.36
N GLN A 43 -92.49 124.57 -162.50
CA GLN A 43 -91.76 124.48 -161.24
C GLN A 43 -92.42 123.46 -160.29
N GLN A 44 -93.75 123.50 -160.15
CA GLN A 44 -94.49 122.64 -159.23
C GLN A 44 -94.35 121.14 -159.57
N ALA A 45 -94.21 120.79 -160.86
CA ALA A 45 -93.99 119.42 -161.30
C ALA A 45 -92.60 118.87 -160.92
N VAL A 46 -91.56 119.71 -160.90
CA VAL A 46 -90.19 119.31 -160.58
C VAL A 46 -90.03 118.99 -159.09
N ASP A 47 -90.60 119.82 -158.22
CA ASP A 47 -90.48 119.65 -156.76
C ASP A 47 -91.17 118.37 -156.26
N LEU A 48 -92.33 118.02 -156.85
CA LEU A 48 -93.06 116.79 -156.53
C LEU A 48 -92.26 115.52 -156.86
N LEU A 49 -91.51 115.52 -157.97
CA LEU A 49 -90.69 114.39 -158.40
C LEU A 49 -89.50 114.16 -157.44
N ASN A 50 -88.84 115.25 -157.01
CA ASN A 50 -87.74 115.19 -156.04
C ASN A 50 -88.19 114.63 -154.68
N GLN A 51 -89.40 114.98 -154.23
CA GLN A 51 -89.95 114.50 -152.97
C GLN A 51 -90.20 112.97 -152.98
N GLN A 52 -90.73 112.42 -154.08
CA GLN A 52 -90.96 110.97 -154.23
C GLN A 52 -89.65 110.17 -154.29
N MET A 53 -88.60 110.72 -154.92
CA MET A 53 -87.26 110.11 -154.95
C MET A 53 -86.66 109.95 -153.55
N ALA A 54 -86.81 110.96 -152.70
CA ALA A 54 -86.31 110.95 -151.32
C ALA A 54 -86.96 109.85 -150.46
N GLU A 55 -88.30 109.75 -150.46
CA GLU A 55 -89.00 108.71 -149.70
C GLU A 55 -88.57 107.29 -150.08
N LYS A 56 -88.38 107.03 -151.38
CA LYS A 56 -88.02 105.71 -151.89
C LYS A 56 -86.64 105.27 -151.39
N ALA A 57 -85.69 106.20 -151.30
CA ALA A 57 -84.37 105.93 -150.72
C ALA A 57 -84.48 105.59 -149.22
N SER A 58 -85.20 106.40 -148.43
CA SER A 58 -85.36 106.19 -146.99
C SER A 58 -86.02 104.86 -146.65
N LYS A 59 -87.10 104.49 -147.37
CA LYS A 59 -87.80 103.21 -147.18
C LYS A 59 -86.91 101.99 -147.49
N SER A 60 -86.01 102.10 -148.46
CA SER A 60 -85.06 101.04 -148.82
C SER A 60 -84.02 100.77 -147.71
N ILE A 61 -83.50 101.82 -147.08
CA ILE A 61 -82.51 101.71 -145.98
C ILE A 61 -83.13 101.00 -144.76
N TYR A 62 -84.32 101.41 -144.34
CA TYR A 62 -85.01 100.85 -143.17
C TYR A 62 -85.31 99.34 -143.30
N LEU A 63 -85.69 98.91 -144.52
CA LEU A 63 -85.96 97.50 -144.81
C LEU A 63 -84.70 96.64 -144.68
N ASN A 64 -83.54 97.15 -145.13
CA ASN A 64 -82.29 96.42 -145.12
C ASN A 64 -81.68 96.32 -143.71
N GLU A 65 -81.82 97.37 -142.88
CA GLU A 65 -81.48 97.30 -141.46
C GLU A 65 -82.30 96.26 -140.70
N THR A 66 -83.63 96.26 -140.90
CA THR A 66 -84.53 95.35 -140.17
C THR A 66 -84.32 93.89 -140.58
N HIS A 67 -83.93 93.61 -141.83
CA HIS A 67 -83.50 92.27 -142.24
C HIS A 67 -82.22 91.81 -141.52
N ASN A 68 -81.18 92.65 -141.47
CA ASN A 68 -79.92 92.32 -140.80
C ASN A 68 -80.10 92.13 -139.28
N LYS A 69 -80.91 92.97 -138.63
CA LYS A 69 -81.24 92.84 -137.20
C LYS A 69 -81.95 91.52 -136.91
N ARG A 70 -82.86 91.07 -137.79
CA ARG A 70 -83.54 89.76 -137.67
C ARG A 70 -82.57 88.58 -137.80
N LYS A 71 -81.66 88.61 -138.78
CA LYS A 71 -80.72 87.51 -139.02
C LYS A 71 -79.82 87.25 -137.80
N LYS A 72 -79.21 88.31 -137.22
CA LYS A 72 -78.35 88.19 -136.03
C LYS A 72 -79.10 87.61 -134.81
N ALA A 73 -80.36 87.99 -134.61
CA ALA A 73 -81.17 87.42 -133.53
C ALA A 73 -81.45 85.92 -133.73
N GLN A 74 -81.65 85.50 -134.97
CA GLN A 74 -81.91 84.10 -135.31
C GLN A 74 -80.65 83.21 -135.16
N GLU A 75 -79.46 83.75 -135.48
CA GLU A 75 -78.18 83.09 -135.25
C GLU A 75 -77.90 82.90 -133.74
N ALA A 76 -78.12 83.93 -132.92
CA ALA A 76 -77.95 83.85 -131.47
C ALA A 76 -78.90 82.84 -130.79
N VAL A 77 -80.14 82.70 -131.28
CA VAL A 77 -81.10 81.71 -130.76
C VAL A 77 -80.62 80.27 -130.97
N VAL A 78 -79.90 79.98 -132.07
CA VAL A 78 -79.32 78.65 -132.30
C VAL A 78 -78.16 78.39 -131.32
N GLU A 79 -77.27 79.36 -131.13
CA GLU A 79 -76.12 79.24 -130.22
C GLU A 79 -76.53 79.03 -128.75
N PHE A 80 -77.59 79.71 -128.29
CA PHE A 80 -78.13 79.46 -126.95
C PHE A 80 -78.80 78.09 -126.83
N LYS A 81 -79.36 77.55 -127.91
CA LYS A 81 -80.04 76.26 -127.87
C LYS A 81 -79.04 75.10 -127.73
N THR A 82 -77.94 75.11 -128.47
CA THR A 82 -76.88 74.10 -128.31
C THR A 82 -76.27 74.14 -126.91
N LYS A 83 -76.02 75.34 -126.35
CA LYS A 83 -75.51 75.50 -124.98
C LYS A 83 -76.44 74.97 -123.88
N ILE A 84 -77.76 74.92 -124.13
CA ILE A 84 -78.72 74.29 -123.21
C ILE A 84 -78.68 72.76 -123.34
N GLU A 85 -78.50 72.24 -124.55
CA GLU A 85 -78.38 70.81 -124.83
C GLU A 85 -77.06 70.25 -124.23
N ASP A 86 -75.94 70.95 -124.38
CA ASP A 86 -74.64 70.63 -123.75
C ASP A 86 -74.75 70.55 -122.22
N LEU A 87 -75.31 71.59 -121.59
CA LEU A 87 -75.45 71.69 -120.12
C LEU A 87 -76.36 70.59 -119.56
N ALA A 88 -77.39 70.17 -120.30
CA ALA A 88 -78.27 69.09 -119.90
C ALA A 88 -77.54 67.73 -119.89
N GLU A 89 -76.63 67.48 -120.83
CA GLU A 89 -75.83 66.24 -120.87
C GLU A 89 -74.82 66.19 -119.71
N ASP A 90 -74.16 67.30 -119.40
CA ASP A 90 -73.22 67.37 -118.26
C ASP A 90 -73.94 67.24 -116.90
N MET A 91 -75.15 67.79 -116.74
CA MET A 91 -75.98 67.54 -115.56
C MET A 91 -76.37 66.06 -115.40
N ILE A 92 -76.47 65.29 -116.49
CA ILE A 92 -76.72 63.84 -116.43
C ILE A 92 -75.44 63.10 -115.99
N LYS A 93 -74.27 63.46 -116.54
CA LYS A 93 -72.98 62.87 -116.18
C LYS A 93 -72.63 63.11 -114.70
N GLU A 94 -72.82 64.33 -114.19
CA GLU A 94 -72.64 64.66 -112.78
C GLU A 94 -73.55 63.84 -111.86
N ARG A 95 -74.85 63.76 -112.18
CA ARG A 95 -75.81 62.94 -111.41
C ARG A 95 -75.45 61.46 -111.39
N TRP A 96 -74.89 60.94 -112.47
CA TRP A 96 -74.46 59.54 -112.54
C TRP A 96 -73.25 59.29 -111.63
N ARG A 97 -72.22 60.15 -111.68
CA ARG A 97 -71.04 60.06 -110.78
C ARG A 97 -71.45 60.16 -109.31
N PHE A 98 -72.28 61.14 -108.96
CA PHE A 98 -72.78 61.31 -107.59
C PHE A 98 -73.58 60.10 -107.08
N ALA A 99 -74.27 59.36 -107.97
CA ALA A 99 -74.97 58.14 -107.59
C ALA A 99 -73.99 56.98 -107.34
N GLU A 100 -72.99 56.81 -108.21
CA GLU A 100 -71.93 55.79 -108.06
C GLU A 100 -71.07 56.02 -106.80
N GLU A 101 -70.60 57.25 -106.60
CA GLU A 101 -69.79 57.63 -105.43
C GLU A 101 -70.57 57.48 -104.12
N LYS A 102 -71.87 57.83 -104.10
CA LYS A 102 -72.75 57.59 -102.96
C LYS A 102 -72.92 56.10 -102.65
N ILE A 103 -73.00 55.23 -103.66
CA ILE A 103 -73.07 53.78 -103.47
C ILE A 103 -71.75 53.26 -102.87
N ASN A 104 -70.61 53.69 -103.41
CA ASN A 104 -69.29 53.29 -102.91
C ASN A 104 -69.06 53.72 -101.45
N LEU A 105 -69.33 54.98 -101.11
CA LEU A 105 -69.24 55.48 -99.73
C LEU A 105 -70.20 54.75 -98.78
N THR A 106 -71.40 54.38 -99.24
CA THR A 106 -72.34 53.58 -98.44
C THR A 106 -71.76 52.18 -98.15
N ASN A 107 -71.16 51.54 -99.16
CA ASN A 107 -70.53 50.23 -99.02
C ASN A 107 -69.35 50.28 -98.04
N GLU A 108 -68.45 51.26 -98.17
CA GLU A 108 -67.29 51.45 -97.26
C GLU A 108 -67.73 51.67 -95.81
N ILE A 109 -68.78 52.46 -95.58
CA ILE A 109 -69.37 52.66 -94.24
C ILE A 109 -69.90 51.33 -93.68
N THR A 110 -70.60 50.52 -94.49
CA THR A 110 -71.12 49.22 -94.01
C THR A 110 -70.01 48.22 -93.69
N GLU A 111 -68.95 48.14 -94.48
CA GLU A 111 -67.84 47.22 -94.24
C GLU A 111 -66.98 47.68 -93.05
N THR A 112 -66.69 48.98 -92.92
CA THR A 112 -65.96 49.55 -91.77
C THR A 112 -66.72 49.28 -90.46
N ARG A 113 -68.04 49.42 -90.49
CA ARG A 113 -68.92 49.08 -89.36
C ARG A 113 -68.87 47.59 -89.03
N ARG A 114 -68.99 46.71 -90.03
CA ARG A 114 -68.92 45.25 -89.86
C ARG A 114 -67.58 44.81 -89.25
N LEU A 115 -66.48 45.42 -89.68
CA LEU A 115 -65.14 45.16 -89.13
C LEU A 115 -65.00 45.64 -87.68
N THR A 116 -65.60 46.78 -87.34
CA THR A 116 -65.60 47.33 -85.97
C THR A 116 -66.41 46.44 -85.02
N GLU A 117 -67.64 46.07 -85.40
CA GLU A 117 -68.50 45.18 -84.61
C GLU A 117 -67.85 43.79 -84.40
N ALA A 118 -67.12 43.27 -85.40
CA ALA A 118 -66.35 42.04 -85.28
C ALA A 118 -65.14 42.18 -84.32
N GLN A 119 -64.42 43.32 -84.36
CA GLN A 119 -63.29 43.58 -83.47
C GLN A 119 -63.73 43.75 -82.02
N GLU A 120 -64.87 44.42 -81.77
CA GLU A 120 -65.46 44.54 -80.43
C GLU A 120 -65.83 43.16 -79.85
N ALA A 121 -66.48 42.30 -80.64
CA ALA A 121 -66.80 40.93 -80.23
C ALA A 121 -65.53 40.13 -79.88
N GLN A 122 -64.46 40.24 -80.68
CA GLN A 122 -63.17 39.60 -80.39
C GLN A 122 -62.55 40.14 -79.09
N ASN A 123 -62.59 41.46 -78.88
CA ASN A 123 -62.04 42.11 -77.69
C ASN A 123 -62.78 41.69 -76.41
N ILE A 124 -64.12 41.53 -76.47
CA ILE A 124 -64.94 41.04 -75.35
C ILE A 124 -64.56 39.60 -74.98
N GLU A 125 -64.43 38.70 -75.97
CA GLU A 125 -64.03 37.31 -75.73
C GLU A 125 -62.58 37.20 -75.20
N GLN A 126 -61.64 38.00 -75.72
CA GLN A 126 -60.28 38.07 -75.16
C GLN A 126 -60.28 38.57 -73.71
N LYS A 127 -61.07 39.61 -73.39
CA LYS A 127 -61.21 40.15 -72.02
C LYS A 127 -61.81 39.12 -71.06
N LYS A 128 -62.78 38.33 -71.53
CA LYS A 128 -63.38 37.20 -70.78
C LYS A 128 -62.36 36.11 -70.50
N ARG A 129 -61.60 35.66 -71.51
CA ARG A 129 -60.49 34.69 -71.34
C ARG A 129 -59.43 35.21 -70.37
N LEU A 130 -59.01 36.46 -70.50
CA LEU A 130 -58.04 37.08 -69.60
C LEU A 130 -58.54 37.11 -68.13
N SER A 131 -59.84 37.36 -67.92
CA SER A 131 -60.45 37.30 -66.58
C SER A 131 -60.48 35.88 -66.02
N GLN A 132 -60.81 34.88 -66.85
CA GLN A 132 -60.78 33.46 -66.46
C GLN A 132 -59.36 33.00 -66.11
N THR A 133 -58.36 33.32 -66.94
CA THR A 133 -56.95 32.99 -66.69
C THR A 133 -56.42 33.68 -65.42
N LYS A 134 -56.79 34.95 -65.17
CA LYS A 134 -56.42 35.64 -63.92
C LYS A 134 -57.06 34.98 -62.68
N SER A 135 -58.34 34.59 -62.76
CA SER A 135 -59.02 33.88 -61.67
C SER A 135 -58.39 32.51 -61.40
N ALA A 136 -58.04 31.76 -62.45
CA ALA A 136 -57.31 30.49 -62.33
C ALA A 136 -55.91 30.69 -61.73
N PHE A 137 -55.17 31.72 -62.15
CA PHE A 137 -53.86 32.06 -61.61
C PHE A 137 -53.93 32.35 -60.10
N TYR A 138 -54.84 33.22 -59.65
CA TYR A 138 -55.03 33.49 -58.22
C TYR A 138 -55.42 32.23 -57.43
N GLY A 139 -56.23 31.34 -58.02
CA GLY A 139 -56.57 30.05 -57.39
C GLY A 139 -55.37 29.10 -57.25
N VAL A 140 -54.44 29.11 -58.20
CA VAL A 140 -53.17 28.36 -58.12
C VAL A 140 -52.20 29.02 -57.13
N GLU A 141 -52.10 30.35 -57.13
CA GLU A 141 -51.25 31.12 -56.21
C GLU A 141 -51.68 30.93 -54.75
N GLN A 142 -52.99 30.93 -54.47
CA GLN A 142 -53.51 30.61 -53.13
C GLN A 142 -53.22 29.17 -52.71
N LYS A 143 -53.37 28.19 -53.62
CA LYS A 143 -53.00 26.79 -53.34
C LYS A 143 -51.52 26.63 -53.03
N LEU A 144 -50.66 27.20 -53.88
CA LEU A 144 -49.20 27.17 -53.70
C LEU A 144 -48.76 27.88 -52.41
N LYS A 145 -49.51 28.90 -51.96
CA LYS A 145 -49.31 29.51 -50.64
C LYS A 145 -49.67 28.52 -49.50
N MET A 146 -50.85 27.89 -49.54
CA MET A 146 -51.27 26.92 -48.52
C MET A 146 -50.31 25.72 -48.48
N GLU A 147 -49.98 25.12 -49.62
CA GLU A 147 -49.01 24.02 -49.75
C GLU A 147 -47.61 24.41 -49.22
N ARG A 148 -47.23 25.69 -49.31
CA ARG A 148 -45.98 26.21 -48.70
C ARG A 148 -46.09 26.38 -47.19
N GLU A 149 -47.25 26.78 -46.68
CA GLU A 149 -47.50 26.86 -45.24
C GLU A 149 -47.51 25.45 -44.61
N ASP A 150 -48.16 24.48 -45.27
CA ASP A 150 -48.12 23.05 -44.91
C ASP A 150 -46.71 22.44 -45.03
N LEU A 151 -45.95 22.78 -46.08
CA LEU A 151 -44.55 22.33 -46.19
C LEU A 151 -43.67 22.88 -45.06
N ASN A 152 -43.97 24.08 -44.56
CA ASN A 152 -43.24 24.67 -43.44
C ASN A 152 -43.63 24.06 -42.08
N THR A 153 -44.90 23.71 -41.86
CA THR A 153 -45.32 22.99 -40.64
C THR A 153 -44.73 21.58 -40.61
N VAL A 154 -44.86 20.81 -41.70
CA VAL A 154 -44.24 19.47 -41.85
C VAL A 154 -42.72 19.53 -41.67
N LYS A 155 -42.05 20.57 -42.18
CA LYS A 155 -40.60 20.78 -41.95
C LYS A 155 -40.28 21.08 -40.48
N GLY A 156 -41.14 21.81 -39.77
CA GLY A 156 -41.04 22.02 -38.33
C GLY A 156 -41.19 20.72 -37.55
N ASP A 157 -42.20 19.91 -37.89
CA ASP A 157 -42.44 18.60 -37.29
C ASP A 157 -41.28 17.63 -37.53
N ILE A 158 -40.71 17.60 -38.75
CA ILE A 158 -39.52 16.80 -39.05
C ILE A 158 -38.33 17.19 -38.15
N LEU A 159 -38.10 18.49 -37.94
CA LEU A 159 -37.03 18.96 -37.04
C LEU A 159 -37.31 18.59 -35.58
N LEU A 160 -38.58 18.67 -35.14
CA LEU A 160 -39.01 18.26 -33.79
C LEU A 160 -38.84 16.74 -33.57
N PHE A 161 -39.23 15.92 -34.56
CA PHE A 161 -39.02 14.48 -34.53
C PHE A 161 -37.54 14.09 -34.57
N GLN A 162 -36.71 14.78 -35.36
CA GLN A 162 -35.25 14.58 -35.37
C GLN A 162 -34.62 14.90 -34.01
N ALA A 163 -35.00 16.03 -33.39
CA ALA A 163 -34.53 16.40 -32.06
C ALA A 163 -35.00 15.40 -30.98
N SER A 164 -36.27 14.95 -31.06
CA SER A 164 -36.81 13.93 -30.16
C SER A 164 -36.11 12.58 -30.30
N HIS A 165 -35.86 12.14 -31.54
CA HIS A 165 -35.13 10.92 -31.87
C HIS A 165 -33.69 10.98 -31.35
N ALA A 166 -32.96 12.07 -31.59
CA ALA A 166 -31.60 12.25 -31.06
C ALA A 166 -31.56 12.20 -29.52
N ARG A 167 -32.54 12.83 -28.85
CA ARG A 167 -32.67 12.76 -27.39
C ARG A 167 -32.96 11.35 -26.88
N LEU A 168 -33.82 10.59 -27.58
CA LEU A 168 -34.15 9.21 -27.23
C LEU A 168 -32.97 8.25 -27.48
N ALA A 169 -32.26 8.40 -28.60
CA ALA A 169 -31.05 7.64 -28.92
C ALA A 169 -29.95 7.87 -27.87
N ASN A 170 -29.68 9.14 -27.51
CA ASN A 170 -28.72 9.47 -26.45
C ASN A 170 -29.13 8.88 -25.09
N LYS A 171 -30.43 8.91 -24.73
CA LYS A 171 -30.92 8.29 -23.50
C LYS A 171 -30.73 6.77 -23.52
N LEU A 172 -30.99 6.12 -24.64
CA LEU A 172 -30.84 4.68 -24.81
C LEU A 172 -29.37 4.26 -24.75
N GLU A 173 -28.44 5.02 -25.35
CA GLU A 173 -27.01 4.71 -25.29
C GLU A 173 -26.44 4.94 -23.89
N VAL A 174 -26.84 6.00 -23.17
CA VAL A 174 -26.51 6.18 -21.74
C VAL A 174 -27.04 5.01 -20.90
N GLN A 175 -28.23 4.48 -21.21
CA GLN A 175 -28.74 3.27 -20.57
C GLN A 175 -27.91 2.02 -20.93
N ARG A 176 -27.46 1.85 -22.19
CA ARG A 176 -26.58 0.72 -22.58
C ARG A 176 -25.24 0.77 -21.86
N ILE A 177 -24.60 1.94 -21.76
CA ILE A 177 -23.36 2.13 -21.00
C ILE A 177 -23.59 1.80 -19.52
N SER A 178 -24.67 2.31 -18.92
CA SER A 178 -25.03 2.01 -17.53
C SER A 178 -25.32 0.52 -17.29
N PHE A 179 -25.95 -0.18 -18.23
CA PHE A 179 -26.14 -1.64 -18.14
C PHE A 179 -24.84 -2.43 -18.30
N ALA A 180 -23.92 -1.99 -19.16
CA ALA A 180 -22.59 -2.59 -19.28
C ALA A 180 -21.80 -2.45 -17.96
N GLU A 181 -21.73 -1.24 -17.40
CA GLU A 181 -21.12 -1.02 -16.09
C GLU A 181 -21.74 -1.87 -14.97
N LEU A 182 -23.06 -2.10 -15.01
CA LEU A 182 -23.74 -2.96 -14.03
C LEU A 182 -23.42 -4.44 -14.24
N PHE A 183 -23.19 -4.88 -15.48
CA PHE A 183 -22.69 -6.22 -15.78
C PHE A 183 -21.25 -6.41 -15.31
N ASP A 184 -20.36 -5.47 -15.60
CA ASP A 184 -18.97 -5.49 -15.11
C ASP A 184 -18.91 -5.55 -13.58
N LYS A 185 -19.77 -4.76 -12.90
CA LYS A 185 -19.90 -4.78 -11.43
C LYS A 185 -20.48 -6.09 -10.91
N LYS A 186 -21.49 -6.67 -11.57
CA LYS A 186 -22.04 -8.00 -11.24
C LYS A 186 -20.96 -9.07 -11.34
N ASP A 187 -20.24 -9.13 -12.46
CA ASP A 187 -19.27 -10.17 -12.72
C ASP A 187 -18.02 -10.01 -11.83
N ALA A 188 -17.64 -8.77 -11.48
CA ALA A 188 -16.65 -8.52 -10.43
C ALA A 188 -17.11 -9.02 -9.05
N LEU A 189 -18.38 -8.81 -8.67
CA LEU A 189 -18.95 -9.30 -7.41
C LEU A 189 -19.09 -10.83 -7.37
N GLU A 190 -19.48 -11.46 -8.48
CA GLU A 190 -19.51 -12.93 -8.59
C GLU A 190 -18.10 -13.52 -8.47
N ASN A 191 -17.10 -12.93 -9.12
CA ASN A 191 -15.71 -13.35 -8.96
C ASN A 191 -15.19 -13.15 -7.52
N GLN A 192 -15.54 -12.04 -6.86
CA GLN A 192 -15.23 -11.83 -5.44
C GLN A 192 -15.91 -12.89 -4.56
N MET A 193 -17.19 -13.19 -4.78
CA MET A 193 -17.93 -14.19 -4.00
C MET A 193 -17.39 -15.62 -4.23
N ILE A 194 -16.99 -15.95 -5.46
CA ILE A 194 -16.31 -17.22 -5.78
C ILE A 194 -14.97 -17.30 -5.04
N LYS A 195 -14.17 -16.23 -5.04
CA LYS A 195 -12.91 -16.19 -4.28
C LYS A 195 -13.17 -16.36 -2.78
N LEU A 196 -14.08 -15.59 -2.21
CA LEU A 196 -14.40 -15.63 -0.78
C LEU A 196 -14.90 -17.01 -0.34
N LYS A 197 -15.67 -17.71 -1.20
CA LYS A 197 -16.06 -19.11 -0.95
C LYS A 197 -14.87 -20.05 -0.95
N ARG A 198 -13.90 -19.91 -1.87
CA ARG A 198 -12.67 -20.74 -1.89
C ARG A 198 -11.82 -20.49 -0.65
N ASP A 199 -11.58 -19.22 -0.33
CA ASP A 199 -10.80 -18.80 0.84
C ASP A 199 -11.45 -19.34 2.13
N PHE A 200 -12.76 -19.17 2.32
CA PHE A 200 -13.51 -19.75 3.45
C PHE A 200 -13.45 -21.28 3.49
N SER A 201 -13.57 -21.98 2.35
CA SER A 201 -13.52 -23.44 2.31
C SER A 201 -12.12 -23.97 2.64
N ARG A 202 -11.07 -23.29 2.18
CA ARG A 202 -9.68 -23.58 2.54
C ARG A 202 -9.46 -23.39 4.04
N ASP A 203 -9.91 -22.26 4.58
CA ASP A 203 -9.68 -21.91 5.99
C ASP A 203 -10.47 -22.84 6.93
N SER A 204 -11.69 -23.24 6.52
CA SER A 204 -12.47 -24.28 7.20
C SER A 204 -11.78 -25.65 7.16
N ASN A 205 -11.14 -26.02 6.05
CA ASN A 205 -10.40 -27.29 5.96
C ASN A 205 -9.16 -27.28 6.88
N ILE A 206 -8.40 -26.18 6.90
CA ILE A 206 -7.23 -26.01 7.79
C ILE A 206 -7.66 -26.07 9.26
N LEU A 207 -8.79 -25.46 9.61
CA LEU A 207 -9.36 -25.55 10.96
C LEU A 207 -9.77 -26.99 11.31
N ASN A 208 -10.41 -27.73 10.39
CA ASN A 208 -10.81 -29.12 10.60
C ASN A 208 -9.60 -30.07 10.74
N GLU A 209 -8.56 -29.91 9.92
CA GLU A 209 -7.30 -30.64 10.07
C GLU A 209 -6.66 -30.37 11.43
N LYS A 210 -6.64 -29.09 11.87
CA LYS A 210 -6.07 -28.73 13.18
C LYS A 210 -6.90 -29.21 14.37
N ILE A 211 -8.23 -29.28 14.24
CA ILE A 211 -9.10 -29.92 15.24
C ILE A 211 -8.77 -31.41 15.32
N SER A 212 -8.66 -32.10 14.18
CA SER A 212 -8.30 -33.53 14.15
C SER A 212 -6.93 -33.81 14.79
N GLN A 213 -5.94 -32.95 14.53
CA GLN A 213 -4.61 -33.04 15.16
C GLN A 213 -4.68 -32.83 16.68
N LEU A 214 -5.47 -31.87 17.16
CA LEU A 214 -5.65 -31.61 18.59
C LEU A 214 -6.43 -32.73 19.28
N ASP A 215 -7.41 -33.35 18.60
CA ASP A 215 -8.10 -34.54 19.10
C ASP A 215 -7.13 -35.73 19.18
N GLU A 216 -6.27 -35.96 18.18
CA GLU A 216 -5.22 -36.99 18.24
C GLU A 216 -4.23 -36.73 19.39
N GLU A 217 -3.71 -35.51 19.53
CA GLU A 217 -2.85 -35.11 20.65
C GLU A 217 -3.54 -35.34 22.00
N MET A 218 -4.80 -34.92 22.16
CA MET A 218 -5.59 -35.10 23.38
C MET A 218 -5.80 -36.59 23.72
N ASN A 219 -6.15 -37.43 22.74
CA ASN A 219 -6.27 -38.88 22.93
C ASN A 219 -4.94 -39.51 23.38
N THR A 220 -3.79 -39.07 22.83
CA THR A 220 -2.47 -39.56 23.30
C THR A 220 -2.14 -39.08 24.72
N ALA A 221 -2.55 -37.86 25.08
CA ALA A 221 -2.38 -37.32 26.43
C ALA A 221 -3.25 -38.04 27.47
N GLU A 222 -4.50 -38.38 27.15
CA GLU A 222 -5.37 -39.18 28.01
C GLU A 222 -4.83 -40.60 28.20
N MET A 223 -4.39 -41.27 27.11
CA MET A 223 -3.73 -42.57 27.16
C MET A 223 -2.47 -42.56 28.04
N LEU A 224 -1.65 -41.52 27.93
CA LEU A 224 -0.45 -41.35 28.77
C LEU A 224 -0.82 -41.06 30.23
N HIS A 225 -1.80 -40.20 30.48
CA HIS A 225 -2.29 -39.89 31.83
C HIS A 225 -2.85 -41.14 32.53
N GLN A 226 -3.64 -41.96 31.82
CA GLN A 226 -4.15 -43.22 32.35
C GLN A 226 -3.00 -44.18 32.68
N THR A 227 -2.04 -44.37 31.75
CA THR A 227 -0.85 -45.20 31.96
C THR A 227 -0.02 -44.75 33.17
N LEU A 228 0.16 -43.44 33.36
CA LEU A 228 0.85 -42.88 34.52
C LEU A 228 0.05 -43.04 35.82
N THR A 229 -1.28 -42.92 35.76
CA THR A 229 -2.18 -43.11 36.90
C THR A 229 -2.13 -44.55 37.40
N ASP A 230 -2.23 -45.53 36.50
CA ASP A 230 -2.16 -46.95 36.85
C ASP A 230 -0.80 -47.31 37.45
N LYS A 231 0.29 -46.85 36.84
CA LYS A 231 1.66 -47.06 37.32
C LYS A 231 1.93 -46.40 38.67
N ASN A 232 1.30 -45.25 38.95
CA ASN A 232 1.36 -44.60 40.26
C ASN A 232 0.56 -45.39 41.32
N GLN A 233 -0.57 -46.00 40.96
CA GLN A 233 -1.29 -46.93 41.84
C GLN A 233 -0.49 -48.21 42.13
N GLU A 234 0.27 -48.73 41.17
CA GLU A 234 1.20 -49.85 41.38
C GLU A 234 2.30 -49.48 42.37
N LEU A 235 3.03 -48.39 42.11
CA LEU A 235 4.08 -47.87 43.01
C LEU A 235 3.56 -47.58 44.43
N TRP A 236 2.33 -47.09 44.57
CA TRP A 236 1.71 -46.87 45.88
C TRP A 236 1.44 -48.19 46.64
N LYS A 237 1.00 -49.25 45.94
CA LYS A 237 0.82 -50.60 46.52
C LYS A 237 2.16 -51.20 46.92
N GLU A 238 3.20 -51.05 46.09
CA GLU A 238 4.56 -51.50 46.40
C GLU A 238 5.13 -50.77 47.62
N TYR A 239 5.03 -49.43 47.66
CA TYR A 239 5.45 -48.62 48.80
C TYR A 239 4.76 -49.07 50.09
N GLN A 240 3.45 -49.32 50.07
CA GLN A 240 2.71 -49.76 51.25
C GLN A 240 3.11 -51.18 51.68
N ALA A 241 3.36 -52.10 50.74
CA ALA A 241 3.86 -53.44 51.06
C ALA A 241 5.29 -53.42 51.64
N ILE A 242 6.17 -52.55 51.13
CA ILE A 242 7.51 -52.32 51.68
C ILE A 242 7.41 -51.77 53.10
N LYS A 243 6.58 -50.75 53.32
CA LYS A 243 6.35 -50.14 54.65
C LYS A 243 5.84 -51.17 55.66
N GLU A 244 4.87 -51.98 55.28
CA GLU A 244 4.38 -53.08 56.11
C GLU A 244 5.47 -54.10 56.45
N SER A 245 6.38 -54.39 55.51
CA SER A 245 7.52 -55.29 55.74
C SER A 245 8.55 -54.65 56.69
N GLU A 246 8.82 -53.36 56.54
CA GLU A 246 9.74 -52.62 57.39
C GLU A 246 9.21 -52.49 58.83
N GLU A 247 7.91 -52.26 59.01
CA GLU A 247 7.24 -52.29 60.32
C GLU A 247 7.31 -53.69 60.96
N LYS A 248 7.17 -54.77 60.18
CA LYS A 248 7.32 -56.17 60.64
C LYS A 248 8.77 -56.47 61.06
N GLU A 249 9.78 -56.04 60.31
CA GLU A 249 11.20 -56.20 60.70
C GLU A 249 11.59 -55.31 61.88
N LEU A 250 11.05 -54.10 61.99
CA LEU A 250 11.24 -53.23 63.16
C LEU A 250 10.62 -53.85 64.42
N ALA A 251 9.47 -54.51 64.30
CA ALA A 251 8.84 -55.26 65.40
C ALA A 251 9.71 -56.46 65.83
N LYS A 252 10.20 -57.27 64.88
CA LYS A 252 11.17 -58.36 65.16
C LYS A 252 12.42 -57.82 65.85
N LYS A 253 13.06 -56.79 65.31
CA LYS A 253 14.28 -56.16 65.86
C LYS A 253 14.08 -55.66 67.28
N LYS A 254 12.92 -55.06 67.58
CA LYS A 254 12.54 -54.64 68.95
C LYS A 254 12.40 -55.84 69.89
N ASP A 255 11.88 -56.97 69.44
CA ASP A 255 11.75 -58.16 70.28
C ASP A 255 13.09 -58.88 70.51
N THR A 256 13.89 -59.08 69.46
CA THR A 256 15.25 -59.63 69.57
C THR A 256 16.11 -58.78 70.52
N ALA A 257 15.95 -57.45 70.53
CA ALA A 257 16.63 -56.57 71.48
C ALA A 257 16.18 -56.81 72.95
N ARG A 258 14.89 -57.07 73.21
CA ARG A 258 14.39 -57.45 74.55
C ARG A 258 14.91 -58.81 74.99
N GLN A 259 14.94 -59.79 74.08
CA GLN A 259 15.47 -61.12 74.34
C GLN A 259 16.98 -61.04 74.67
N LEU A 260 17.74 -60.26 73.91
CA LEU A 260 19.16 -60.00 74.15
C LEU A 260 19.40 -59.31 75.50
N GLU A 261 18.62 -58.28 75.85
CA GLU A 261 18.75 -57.61 77.14
C GLU A 261 18.39 -58.52 78.32
N THR A 262 17.35 -59.36 78.15
CA THR A 262 16.98 -60.37 79.15
C THR A 262 18.09 -61.40 79.36
N SER A 263 18.72 -61.85 78.27
CA SER A 263 19.90 -62.72 78.32
C SER A 263 21.10 -62.02 78.99
N ARG A 264 21.35 -60.74 78.67
CA ARG A 264 22.42 -59.92 79.26
C ARG A 264 22.24 -59.76 80.78
N MET A 265 21.03 -59.48 81.24
CA MET A 265 20.70 -59.45 82.67
C MET A 265 20.92 -60.81 83.34
N GLY A 266 20.57 -61.91 82.66
CA GLY A 266 20.84 -63.28 83.14
C GLY A 266 22.33 -63.58 83.27
N VAL A 267 23.14 -63.20 82.28
CA VAL A 267 24.60 -63.35 82.29
C VAL A 267 25.24 -62.51 83.41
N ASN A 268 24.85 -61.25 83.56
CA ASN A 268 25.34 -60.40 84.67
C ASN A 268 25.01 -61.02 86.03
N LYS A 269 23.77 -61.48 86.24
CA LYS A 269 23.36 -62.13 87.49
C LYS A 269 24.16 -63.41 87.77
N ASN A 270 24.45 -64.21 86.74
CA ASN A 270 25.31 -65.39 86.87
C ASN A 270 26.76 -64.99 87.16
N MET A 271 27.25 -63.88 86.61
CA MET A 271 28.59 -63.35 86.87
C MET A 271 28.73 -62.81 88.32
N GLU A 272 27.69 -62.16 88.86
CA GLU A 272 27.61 -61.79 90.28
C GLU A 272 27.63 -63.01 91.20
N ILE A 273 26.86 -64.06 90.87
CA ILE A 273 26.82 -65.32 91.64
C ILE A 273 28.19 -66.02 91.58
N TYR A 274 28.80 -66.11 90.40
CA TYR A 274 30.15 -66.65 90.23
C TYR A 274 31.21 -65.83 90.99
N GLY A 275 31.06 -64.50 91.04
CA GLY A 275 31.89 -63.63 91.86
C GLY A 275 31.84 -63.98 93.35
N LYS A 276 30.64 -64.19 93.89
CA LYS A 276 30.42 -64.60 95.30
C LYS A 276 30.98 -65.99 95.59
N LEU A 277 30.66 -66.98 94.75
CA LEU A 277 31.21 -68.34 94.87
C LEU A 277 32.75 -68.34 94.80
N LYS A 278 33.35 -67.43 94.01
CA LYS A 278 34.81 -67.28 93.92
C LYS A 278 35.43 -66.58 95.14
N THR A 279 34.71 -65.74 95.87
CA THR A 279 35.18 -65.21 97.17
C THR A 279 35.01 -66.25 98.27
N GLU A 280 33.85 -66.91 98.35
CA GLU A 280 33.56 -67.98 99.32
C GLU A 280 34.56 -69.14 99.19
N LEU A 281 34.90 -69.56 97.96
CA LEU A 281 35.88 -70.62 97.72
C LEU A 281 37.29 -70.21 98.17
N LYS A 282 37.70 -68.95 97.93
CA LYS A 282 38.98 -68.42 98.45
C LYS A 282 39.03 -68.33 99.97
N GLU A 283 37.90 -68.00 100.61
CA GLU A 283 37.78 -67.94 102.06
C GLU A 283 37.91 -69.35 102.66
N MET A 284 37.30 -70.37 102.04
CA MET A 284 37.48 -71.78 102.44
C MET A 284 38.89 -72.32 102.14
N GLU A 285 39.55 -71.92 101.04
CA GLU A 285 40.96 -72.25 100.77
C GLU A 285 41.88 -71.65 101.85
N LEU A 286 41.63 -70.42 102.28
CA LEU A 286 42.37 -69.76 103.36
C LEU A 286 42.10 -70.41 104.72
N GLU A 287 40.86 -70.77 105.04
CA GLU A 287 40.53 -71.49 106.28
C GLU A 287 41.16 -72.89 106.29
N SER A 288 41.10 -73.63 105.18
CA SER A 288 41.72 -74.96 105.06
C SER A 288 43.24 -74.92 105.16
N THR A 289 43.90 -73.91 104.61
CA THR A 289 45.36 -73.76 104.73
C THR A 289 45.79 -73.33 106.14
N ASN A 290 45.05 -72.43 106.78
CA ASN A 290 45.25 -72.10 108.20
C ASN A 290 45.05 -73.33 109.11
N LEU A 291 44.02 -74.15 108.86
CA LEU A 291 43.75 -75.37 109.64
C LEU A 291 44.87 -76.42 109.47
N ALA A 292 45.39 -76.58 108.26
CA ALA A 292 46.54 -77.44 107.98
C ALA A 292 47.82 -76.96 108.70
N GLU A 293 48.08 -75.65 108.70
CA GLU A 293 49.24 -75.06 109.37
C GLU A 293 49.15 -75.17 110.91
N VAL A 294 47.98 -74.90 111.50
CA VAL A 294 47.73 -75.13 112.93
C VAL A 294 47.93 -76.60 113.30
N SER A 295 47.48 -77.53 112.43
CA SER A 295 47.69 -78.96 112.61
C SER A 295 49.17 -79.35 112.54
N ARG A 296 49.94 -78.77 111.60
CA ARG A 296 51.40 -78.96 111.50
C ARG A 296 52.12 -78.49 112.76
N ILE A 297 51.84 -77.26 113.20
CA ILE A 297 52.43 -76.66 114.41
C ILE A 297 52.13 -77.52 115.65
N SER A 298 50.89 -77.99 115.81
CA SER A 298 50.51 -78.87 116.91
C SER A 298 51.26 -80.22 116.86
N THR A 299 51.42 -80.79 115.67
CA THR A 299 52.17 -82.05 115.48
C THR A 299 53.66 -81.89 115.80
N GLU A 300 54.28 -80.79 115.39
CA GLU A 300 55.67 -80.46 115.72
C GLU A 300 55.88 -80.18 117.21
N GLN A 301 54.90 -79.57 117.88
CA GLN A 301 54.94 -79.34 119.33
C GLN A 301 54.86 -80.65 120.11
N LEU A 302 53.99 -81.58 119.70
CA LEU A 302 53.90 -82.93 120.27
C LEU A 302 55.18 -83.74 120.04
N ALA A 303 55.81 -83.61 118.86
CA ALA A 303 57.09 -84.28 118.56
C ALA A 303 58.21 -83.85 119.52
N ARG A 304 58.34 -82.54 119.81
CA ARG A 304 59.34 -82.03 120.77
C ARG A 304 59.13 -82.59 122.18
N GLN A 305 57.89 -82.63 122.67
CA GLN A 305 57.57 -83.22 123.98
C GLN A 305 57.96 -84.71 124.06
N VAL A 306 57.76 -85.46 122.96
CA VAL A 306 58.20 -86.87 122.87
C VAL A 306 59.73 -87.01 122.96
N ASP A 307 60.50 -86.06 122.41
CA ASP A 307 61.97 -86.07 122.51
C ASP A 307 62.47 -85.63 123.89
N GLU A 308 61.86 -84.61 124.51
CA GLU A 308 62.13 -84.21 125.91
C GLU A 308 61.92 -85.39 126.89
N PHE A 309 60.88 -86.21 126.68
CA PHE A 309 60.64 -87.41 127.48
C PHE A 309 61.66 -88.53 127.22
N LYS A 310 62.23 -88.66 126.01
CA LYS A 310 63.33 -89.60 125.73
C LYS A 310 64.60 -89.21 126.48
N GLU A 311 64.97 -87.93 126.45
CA GLU A 311 66.15 -87.42 127.15
C GLU A 311 66.01 -87.62 128.68
N THR A 312 64.85 -87.27 129.22
CA THR A 312 64.52 -87.48 130.65
C THR A 312 64.64 -88.95 131.07
N LEU A 313 64.19 -89.89 130.21
CA LEU A 313 64.29 -91.32 130.46
C LEU A 313 65.74 -91.81 130.47
N GLU A 314 66.61 -91.29 129.59
CA GLU A 314 68.01 -91.72 129.51
C GLU A 314 68.83 -91.24 130.71
N ILE A 315 68.59 -90.01 131.19
CA ILE A 315 69.16 -89.47 132.43
C ILE A 315 68.84 -90.41 133.62
N GLU A 316 67.61 -90.92 133.71
CA GLU A 316 67.21 -91.79 134.82
C GLU A 316 67.81 -93.22 134.72
N LYS A 317 68.02 -93.75 133.50
CA LYS A 317 68.82 -94.98 133.30
C LYS A 317 70.24 -94.80 133.82
N GLN A 318 70.89 -93.67 133.52
CA GLN A 318 72.27 -93.41 133.97
C GLN A 318 72.37 -93.36 135.50
N LYS A 319 71.44 -92.68 136.19
CA LYS A 319 71.38 -92.69 137.67
C LYS A 319 71.23 -94.10 138.24
N ARG A 320 70.36 -94.93 137.65
CA ARG A 320 70.13 -96.32 138.07
C ARG A 320 71.39 -97.17 137.90
N MET A 321 72.12 -96.98 136.80
CA MET A 321 73.40 -97.65 136.54
C MET A 321 74.49 -97.22 137.54
N ALA A 322 74.61 -95.93 137.83
CA ALA A 322 75.58 -95.40 138.80
C ALA A 322 75.35 -95.91 140.24
N ASN A 323 74.08 -96.04 140.66
CA ASN A 323 73.76 -96.62 141.98
C ASN A 323 74.06 -98.12 142.05
N GLN A 324 73.89 -98.87 140.96
CA GLN A 324 74.28 -100.29 140.90
C GLN A 324 75.81 -100.44 140.99
N ILE A 325 76.58 -99.61 140.26
CA ILE A 325 78.05 -99.59 140.34
C ILE A 325 78.53 -99.32 141.78
N LYS A 326 77.92 -98.37 142.50
CA LYS A 326 78.26 -98.10 143.91
C LYS A 326 78.00 -99.29 144.84
N LYS A 327 76.89 -100.02 144.64
CA LYS A 327 76.58 -101.24 145.40
C LYS A 327 77.66 -102.31 145.18
N ASP A 328 78.07 -102.50 143.94
CA ASP A 328 79.03 -103.55 143.56
C ASP A 328 80.46 -103.18 143.97
N GLN A 329 80.80 -101.88 144.03
CA GLN A 329 82.06 -101.39 144.62
C GLN A 329 82.17 -101.73 146.12
N VAL A 330 81.12 -101.49 146.92
CA VAL A 330 81.13 -101.77 148.37
C VAL A 330 81.27 -103.27 148.66
N LEU A 331 80.65 -104.13 147.84
CA LEU A 331 80.86 -105.58 147.92
C LEU A 331 82.30 -105.96 147.58
N LYS A 332 82.88 -105.38 146.51
CA LYS A 332 84.28 -105.60 146.14
C LYS A 332 85.28 -105.14 147.19
N GLU A 333 85.06 -104.03 147.88
CA GLU A 333 85.97 -103.59 148.96
C GLU A 333 85.97 -104.57 150.16
N LEU A 334 84.82 -105.19 150.46
CA LEU A 334 84.70 -106.19 151.52
C LEU A 334 85.44 -107.49 151.18
N GLU A 335 85.43 -107.90 149.90
CA GLU A 335 86.18 -109.06 149.42
C GLU A 335 87.68 -108.74 149.27
N LEU A 336 88.03 -107.58 148.71
CA LEU A 336 89.42 -107.15 148.54
C LEU A 336 90.16 -106.99 149.88
N LYS A 337 89.49 -106.57 150.95
CA LYS A 337 90.13 -106.53 152.28
C LYS A 337 90.41 -107.90 152.88
N LYS A 338 89.64 -108.94 152.53
CA LYS A 338 89.98 -110.34 152.88
C LYS A 338 91.10 -110.87 152.00
N LEU A 339 91.00 -110.65 150.69
CA LEU A 339 91.96 -111.20 149.72
C LEU A 339 93.34 -110.54 149.81
N ALA A 340 93.42 -109.24 150.13
CA ALA A 340 94.70 -108.54 150.31
C ALA A 340 95.50 -109.02 151.54
N GLU A 341 94.81 -109.53 152.56
CA GLU A 341 95.41 -110.18 153.73
C GLU A 341 96.08 -111.51 153.35
N GLU A 342 95.60 -112.18 152.29
CA GLU A 342 96.18 -113.39 151.71
C GLU A 342 97.23 -113.11 150.62
N THR A 343 97.02 -112.12 149.72
CA THR A 343 97.90 -111.90 148.55
C THR A 343 99.17 -111.12 148.85
N PHE A 344 99.22 -110.34 149.94
CA PHE A 344 100.47 -109.72 150.44
C PHE A 344 101.55 -110.77 150.75
N ILE A 345 101.14 -112.01 151.07
CA ILE A 345 102.03 -113.15 151.34
C ILE A 345 102.59 -113.77 150.02
N SER A 346 102.07 -113.38 148.84
CA SER A 346 102.39 -113.99 147.54
C SER A 346 103.05 -113.08 146.51
N GLU A 347 102.51 -111.89 146.20
CA GLU A 347 102.93 -111.11 145.01
C GLU A 347 104.34 -110.50 145.08
N MET A 348 105.03 -110.60 146.22
CA MET A 348 106.45 -110.24 146.38
C MET A 348 107.42 -111.10 145.53
N LYS A 349 106.93 -111.98 144.66
CA LYS A 349 107.70 -113.04 143.99
C LYS A 349 107.98 -112.90 142.49
N GLU A 350 107.35 -111.96 141.74
CA GLU A 350 107.28 -112.11 140.26
C GLU A 350 107.59 -110.89 139.33
N ARG A 351 107.16 -109.65 139.64
CA ARG A 351 106.89 -108.63 138.58
C ARG A 351 108.10 -107.86 137.99
N ILE A 352 108.82 -108.42 136.99
CA ILE A 352 110.16 -107.93 136.53
C ILE A 352 110.35 -107.66 134.96
N GLU A 353 109.37 -107.20 134.10
CA GLU A 353 109.50 -107.02 132.57
C GLU A 353 109.06 -105.71 131.71
N ASN A 354 108.20 -105.79 130.65
CA ASN A 354 108.24 -105.18 129.23
C ASN A 354 107.20 -104.04 128.83
N GLY A 355 106.99 -103.42 127.62
CA GLY A 355 107.38 -103.49 126.14
C GLY A 355 106.82 -102.30 125.21
N GLN A 356 107.15 -102.13 123.87
CA GLN A 356 107.15 -100.79 123.09
C GLN A 356 106.99 -100.73 121.43
N LYS A 357 106.31 -99.74 120.61
CA LYS A 357 106.49 -99.10 119.10
C LYS A 357 105.33 -98.62 117.94
N LEU A 358 105.54 -97.62 116.93
CA LEU A 358 105.07 -97.27 115.39
C LEU A 358 103.90 -96.25 114.69
N GLN A 359 103.93 -95.67 113.36
CA GLN A 359 102.94 -94.64 112.57
C GLN A 359 103.04 -94.09 110.96
N LEU A 360 102.02 -93.40 110.17
CA LEU A 360 101.96 -92.23 109.01
C LEU A 360 101.31 -92.20 107.44
N SER A 361 100.76 -91.06 106.71
CA SER A 361 100.59 -90.62 105.14
C SER A 361 99.39 -89.65 104.41
N LEU A 362 99.37 -88.98 103.12
CA LEU A 362 98.24 -88.15 102.27
C LEU A 362 98.38 -87.34 100.75
N LEU A 363 97.31 -86.81 99.91
CA LEU A 363 97.07 -85.57 98.87
C LEU A 363 96.61 -85.47 97.22
N ASP A 364 96.04 -84.32 96.52
CA ASP A 364 95.97 -83.67 95.01
C ASP A 364 94.68 -83.02 94.08
N GLU A 365 94.73 -82.19 92.88
CA GLU A 365 93.59 -81.41 91.98
C GLU A 365 93.67 -80.78 90.38
N GLY A 366 92.74 -79.91 89.66
CA GLY A 366 92.74 -79.26 88.16
C GLY A 366 91.54 -78.38 87.31
N ASN A 367 91.63 -77.67 86.05
CA ASN A 367 90.58 -76.70 85.22
C ASN A 367 90.76 -76.05 83.65
N ILE A 368 89.78 -75.41 82.76
CA ILE A 368 89.76 -74.30 81.54
C ILE A 368 88.54 -73.95 80.38
N LEU A 369 88.51 -72.92 79.35
CA LEU A 369 87.35 -72.37 78.33
C LEU A 369 87.48 -71.36 76.96
N GLN A 370 86.49 -71.15 75.93
CA GLN A 370 85.92 -69.93 74.99
C GLN A 370 86.05 -69.48 73.36
N ARG A 371 85.00 -68.88 72.54
CA ARG A 371 84.90 -67.77 71.33
C ARG A 371 84.12 -67.80 69.83
N GLU A 372 83.48 -66.69 69.16
CA GLU A 372 83.40 -66.10 67.66
C GLU A 372 82.12 -65.60 66.73
N ILE A 373 82.22 -64.46 65.95
CA ILE A 373 81.68 -64.00 64.56
C ILE A 373 80.18 -63.58 64.20
N GLU A 374 79.80 -62.81 63.12
CA GLU A 374 80.01 -61.38 62.59
C GLU A 374 80.08 -61.13 61.00
N ASN A 375 79.19 -60.36 60.27
CA ASN A 375 79.30 -59.70 58.87
C ASN A 375 77.98 -59.00 58.24
N PHE A 376 77.98 -58.09 57.18
CA PHE A 376 77.00 -58.04 55.98
C PHE A 376 76.96 -56.97 54.75
N ASP A 377 76.90 -55.62 54.88
CA ASP A 377 75.98 -54.60 54.19
C ASP A 377 75.92 -54.07 52.68
N GLU A 378 76.63 -54.49 51.63
CA GLU A 378 77.08 -53.55 50.53
C GLU A 378 76.26 -53.23 49.20
N GLN A 379 74.98 -53.61 48.96
CA GLN A 379 74.47 -53.76 47.55
C GLN A 379 73.72 -52.62 46.76
N ILE A 380 73.42 -51.42 47.30
CA ILE A 380 72.25 -50.62 46.79
C ILE A 380 72.49 -49.51 45.71
N PHE A 381 73.72 -49.12 45.36
CA PHE A 381 73.99 -47.78 44.80
C PHE A 381 73.67 -47.47 43.31
N ILE A 382 73.56 -48.44 42.39
CA ILE A 382 73.91 -48.22 40.97
C ILE A 382 72.79 -47.73 40.00
N LEU A 383 71.50 -47.88 40.33
CA LEU A 383 70.42 -47.93 39.31
C LEU A 383 69.70 -46.60 38.92
N LYS A 384 70.36 -45.42 38.86
CA LYS A 384 69.61 -44.13 38.82
C LYS A 384 69.91 -43.08 37.73
N GLU A 385 70.87 -43.25 36.81
CA GLU A 385 71.42 -42.08 36.07
C GLU A 385 71.04 -41.95 34.56
N GLU A 386 70.58 -43.01 33.88
CA GLU A 386 70.53 -43.02 32.40
C GLU A 386 69.35 -42.27 31.73
N GLY A 387 68.37 -41.75 32.50
CA GLY A 387 67.06 -41.34 31.96
C GLY A 387 66.95 -39.97 31.26
N VAL A 388 68.02 -39.17 31.17
CA VAL A 388 67.91 -37.71 30.89
C VAL A 388 68.11 -37.30 29.42
N LYS A 389 68.58 -38.22 28.55
CA LYS A 389 69.15 -37.86 27.23
C LYS A 389 68.22 -37.84 26.01
N MET A 390 66.90 -37.89 26.18
CA MET A 390 65.93 -38.16 25.09
C MET A 390 65.07 -36.96 24.66
N ASN A 391 65.41 -35.72 25.07
CA ASN A 391 64.51 -34.56 24.97
C ASN A 391 65.01 -33.40 24.07
N GLU A 392 66.10 -33.58 23.30
CA GLU A 392 66.66 -32.50 22.46
C GLU A 392 66.22 -32.58 20.97
N ASP A 393 65.90 -33.76 20.44
CA ASP A 393 65.70 -33.96 18.99
C ASP A 393 64.45 -33.28 18.38
N PHE A 394 63.43 -32.97 19.18
CA PHE A 394 62.18 -32.37 18.68
C PHE A 394 62.31 -30.90 18.21
N SER A 395 63.35 -30.18 18.63
CA SER A 395 63.52 -28.74 18.33
C SER A 395 63.83 -28.43 16.85
N ASN A 396 64.28 -29.41 16.08
CA ASN A 396 64.78 -29.19 14.72
C ASN A 396 63.72 -29.30 13.60
N MET A 397 62.49 -29.69 13.91
CA MET A 397 61.44 -29.92 12.89
C MET A 397 60.78 -28.61 12.41
N GLU A 398 60.57 -27.63 13.30
CA GLU A 398 59.78 -26.42 13.01
C GLU A 398 60.48 -25.42 12.06
N GLN A 399 61.82 -25.46 11.92
CA GLN A 399 62.55 -24.45 11.13
C GLN A 399 62.51 -24.67 9.60
N SER A 400 61.91 -25.76 9.11
CA SER A 400 61.91 -26.10 7.68
C SER A 400 60.75 -25.48 6.89
N LEU A 401 59.60 -25.23 7.51
CA LEU A 401 58.35 -24.86 6.81
C LEU A 401 58.19 -23.36 6.53
N THR A 402 58.97 -22.49 7.18
CA THR A 402 58.82 -21.02 7.05
C THR A 402 59.36 -20.48 5.71
N LYS A 403 60.29 -21.21 5.05
CA LYS A 403 61.02 -20.71 3.86
C LYS A 403 60.34 -20.93 2.51
N GLU A 404 59.21 -21.65 2.47
CA GLU A 404 58.51 -21.94 1.22
C GLU A 404 57.46 -20.86 0.85
N ILE A 405 57.12 -19.98 1.80
CA ILE A 405 56.12 -18.91 1.62
C ILE A 405 56.74 -17.65 0.97
N GLU A 406 57.99 -17.33 1.26
CA GLU A 406 58.64 -16.08 0.83
C GLU A 406 58.93 -15.98 -0.69
N MET A 407 58.85 -17.09 -1.45
CA MET A 407 59.19 -17.10 -2.88
C MET A 407 58.01 -16.83 -3.84
N LEU A 408 56.78 -16.66 -3.36
CA LEU A 408 55.59 -16.49 -4.21
C LEU A 408 55.07 -15.03 -4.33
N GLU A 409 55.62 -14.09 -3.57
CA GLU A 409 55.17 -12.68 -3.60
C GLU A 409 55.93 -11.80 -4.62
N GLU A 410 57.14 -12.21 -5.06
CA GLU A 410 58.03 -11.34 -5.84
C GLU A 410 57.68 -11.26 -7.35
N GLU A 411 57.04 -12.30 -7.92
CA GLU A 411 56.74 -12.39 -9.36
C GLU A 411 55.68 -11.34 -9.82
N VAL A 412 54.74 -10.99 -8.94
CA VAL A 412 53.63 -10.07 -9.20
C VAL A 412 54.08 -8.62 -9.45
N SER A 413 55.25 -8.23 -8.92
CA SER A 413 55.73 -6.84 -8.98
C SER A 413 56.29 -6.40 -10.34
N SER A 414 56.47 -7.33 -11.28
CA SER A 414 57.18 -7.09 -12.55
C SER A 414 56.34 -6.40 -13.65
N MET A 415 55.05 -6.72 -13.79
CA MET A 415 54.25 -6.31 -14.95
C MET A 415 53.76 -4.85 -14.95
N ASN A 416 53.72 -4.17 -13.80
CA ASN A 416 53.10 -2.83 -13.68
C ASN A 416 53.92 -1.66 -14.25
N ARG A 417 55.07 -1.90 -14.88
CA ARG A 417 56.07 -0.85 -15.18
C ARG A 417 56.19 -0.39 -16.64
N LEU A 418 55.27 -0.80 -17.52
CA LEU A 418 55.38 -0.59 -18.98
C LEU A 418 54.38 0.42 -19.61
N LEU A 419 53.55 1.10 -18.81
CA LEU A 419 52.47 1.97 -19.31
C LEU A 419 52.87 3.45 -19.59
N GLY A 420 54.17 3.79 -19.53
CA GLY A 420 54.63 5.17 -19.30
C GLY A 420 55.10 6.02 -20.51
N SER A 421 55.05 5.53 -21.75
CA SER A 421 55.78 6.16 -22.89
C SER A 421 54.89 6.59 -24.07
N LYS A 422 53.89 7.46 -23.83
CA LYS A 422 52.88 7.81 -24.87
C LYS A 422 52.39 9.28 -24.85
N THR A 423 53.15 10.22 -24.29
CA THR A 423 52.63 11.54 -23.86
C THR A 423 53.46 12.76 -24.34
N GLU A 424 54.09 12.72 -25.51
CA GLU A 424 55.16 13.69 -25.87
C GLU A 424 55.19 14.21 -27.33
N GLU A 425 54.06 14.23 -28.05
CA GLU A 425 54.06 14.47 -29.53
C GLU A 425 53.20 15.64 -30.06
N LEU A 426 52.63 16.53 -29.22
CA LEU A 426 51.57 17.47 -29.65
C LEU A 426 51.64 18.89 -29.06
N SER A 427 52.65 19.71 -29.43
CA SER A 427 52.78 21.07 -28.85
C SER A 427 53.47 22.18 -29.70
N ALA A 428 53.36 22.22 -31.04
CA ALA A 428 53.97 23.33 -31.81
C ALA A 428 53.33 23.68 -33.19
N LYS A 429 52.71 24.87 -33.30
CA LYS A 429 52.92 25.93 -34.36
C LYS A 429 51.71 26.88 -34.55
N ILE A 430 51.91 28.18 -34.30
CA ILE A 430 51.08 29.34 -34.68
C ILE A 430 52.04 30.52 -34.97
N ALA A 431 51.55 31.60 -35.64
CA ALA A 431 52.09 32.98 -35.69
C ALA A 431 52.95 33.40 -36.92
N VAL A 432 52.33 33.59 -38.11
CA VAL A 432 52.99 34.21 -39.28
C VAL A 432 52.05 35.12 -40.10
N LEU A 433 52.38 36.42 -40.13
CA LEU A 433 52.06 37.50 -41.10
C LEU A 433 50.64 38.10 -41.22
N ASP A 434 50.63 39.45 -41.22
CA ASP A 434 49.43 40.33 -41.15
C ASP A 434 49.73 41.75 -41.73
N GLU A 435 50.58 41.86 -42.78
CA GLU A 435 51.36 43.11 -43.06
C GLU A 435 51.32 43.65 -44.51
N VAL A 436 50.41 43.17 -45.37
CA VAL A 436 50.52 43.39 -46.84
C VAL A 436 49.60 44.50 -47.40
N GLU A 437 48.54 44.89 -46.70
CA GLU A 437 47.37 45.54 -47.32
C GLU A 437 47.52 47.04 -47.61
N ASP A 438 48.02 47.83 -46.66
CA ASP A 438 47.67 49.26 -46.57
C ASP A 438 48.55 50.24 -47.39
N ARG A 439 49.27 49.75 -48.43
CA ARG A 439 50.03 50.60 -49.37
C ARG A 439 49.34 50.87 -50.73
N HIS A 440 48.05 50.58 -50.77
CA HIS A 440 47.04 51.61 -51.05
C HIS A 440 47.23 52.46 -52.33
N ASN A 441 46.67 51.98 -53.44
CA ASN A 441 45.35 52.38 -53.94
C ASN A 441 44.94 53.89 -53.90
N LYS A 442 45.87 54.86 -53.83
CA LYS A 442 45.53 56.29 -53.61
C LYS A 442 45.94 57.25 -54.73
N GLN A 443 47.07 57.00 -55.40
CA GLN A 443 47.71 58.05 -56.20
C GLN A 443 47.22 58.16 -57.66
N GLN A 444 47.20 57.07 -58.43
CA GLN A 444 46.90 57.14 -59.87
C GLN A 444 45.41 57.15 -60.22
N GLN A 445 44.56 57.36 -59.21
CA GLN A 445 43.10 57.45 -59.31
C GLN A 445 42.62 58.66 -60.15
N ILE A 446 43.48 59.66 -60.38
CA ILE A 446 43.13 60.94 -61.02
C ILE A 446 43.25 60.89 -62.55
N TYR A 447 44.23 60.18 -63.12
CA TYR A 447 44.45 60.12 -64.58
C TYR A 447 43.33 59.33 -65.31
N GLU A 448 42.68 58.43 -64.59
CA GLU A 448 41.48 57.70 -64.96
C GLU A 448 40.31 58.62 -65.44
N ASP A 449 40.12 59.78 -64.83
CA ASP A 449 38.77 60.40 -64.78
C ASP A 449 38.37 61.24 -66.01
N LEU A 450 39.32 61.77 -66.78
CA LEU A 450 39.00 62.54 -68.00
C LEU A 450 38.87 61.65 -69.24
N LYS A 451 39.70 60.60 -69.37
CA LYS A 451 39.63 59.66 -70.49
C LYS A 451 38.33 58.84 -70.47
N LYS A 452 37.73 58.64 -69.29
CA LYS A 452 36.38 58.11 -69.11
C LYS A 452 35.33 58.84 -69.97
N LYS A 453 35.22 60.17 -69.86
CA LYS A 453 33.95 60.89 -70.18
C LYS A 453 33.48 60.79 -71.64
N ALA A 454 34.37 60.88 -72.63
CA ALA A 454 34.00 60.85 -74.05
C ALA A 454 33.83 59.42 -74.60
N GLY A 455 34.68 58.47 -74.17
CA GLY A 455 34.51 57.04 -74.48
C GLY A 455 33.22 56.49 -73.86
N LEU A 456 32.91 56.93 -72.63
CA LEU A 456 31.71 56.55 -71.89
C LEU A 456 30.43 56.82 -72.68
N LEU A 457 30.18 57.97 -73.29
CA LEU A 457 28.87 58.22 -73.91
C LEU A 457 28.55 57.27 -75.09
N LYS A 458 29.56 56.84 -75.86
CA LYS A 458 29.37 55.94 -77.01
C LYS A 458 29.43 54.46 -76.61
N SER A 459 30.17 54.11 -75.56
CA SER A 459 30.05 52.78 -74.94
C SER A 459 28.75 52.67 -74.16
N GLN A 460 28.28 53.73 -73.48
CA GLN A 460 27.03 53.82 -72.74
C GLN A 460 25.83 53.56 -73.63
N LYS A 461 25.73 54.08 -74.87
CA LYS A 461 24.57 53.70 -75.70
C LYS A 461 24.50 52.19 -75.92
N ARG A 462 25.62 51.56 -76.34
CA ARG A 462 25.67 50.10 -76.57
C ARG A 462 25.61 49.28 -75.29
N SER A 463 26.13 49.79 -74.18
CA SER A 463 26.08 49.13 -72.88
C SER A 463 24.76 49.37 -72.17
N ILE A 464 23.99 50.41 -72.50
CA ILE A 464 22.58 50.59 -72.10
C ILE A 464 21.69 49.70 -72.95
N GLU A 465 21.91 49.57 -74.27
CA GLU A 465 21.16 48.61 -75.10
C GLU A 465 21.46 47.15 -74.68
N SER A 466 22.73 46.85 -74.37
CA SER A 466 23.13 45.56 -73.78
C SER A 466 22.57 45.40 -72.36
N SER A 467 22.69 46.43 -71.50
CA SER A 467 22.16 46.38 -70.13
C SER A 467 20.64 46.37 -70.08
N ILE A 468 19.92 46.89 -71.07
CA ILE A 468 18.46 46.74 -71.14
C ILE A 468 18.12 45.30 -71.52
N ASN A 469 18.92 44.64 -72.35
CA ASN A 469 18.75 43.20 -72.64
C ASN A 469 19.16 42.31 -71.46
N THR A 470 20.27 42.58 -70.76
CA THR A 470 20.62 41.84 -69.54
C THR A 470 19.69 42.20 -68.39
N PHE A 471 19.32 43.48 -68.17
CA PHE A 471 18.29 43.84 -67.19
C PHE A 471 16.92 43.26 -67.55
N SER A 472 16.55 43.06 -68.83
CA SER A 472 15.31 42.35 -69.16
C SER A 472 15.41 40.87 -68.76
N LYS A 473 16.53 40.21 -69.07
CA LYS A 473 16.80 38.81 -68.64
C LYS A 473 17.04 38.68 -67.13
N ASP A 474 17.53 39.71 -66.47
CA ASP A 474 17.74 39.75 -65.02
C ASP A 474 16.45 40.13 -64.30
N ILE A 475 15.56 40.93 -64.90
CA ILE A 475 14.19 41.14 -64.42
C ILE A 475 13.41 39.83 -64.60
N GLU A 476 13.51 39.16 -65.74
CA GLU A 476 12.81 37.90 -65.98
C GLU A 476 13.36 36.76 -65.10
N THR A 477 14.68 36.59 -65.00
CA THR A 477 15.25 35.63 -64.03
C THR A 477 15.09 36.08 -62.59
N ASN A 478 15.01 37.37 -62.24
CA ASN A 478 14.64 37.80 -60.89
C ASN A 478 13.15 37.66 -60.61
N LEU A 479 12.27 37.69 -61.61
CA LEU A 479 10.86 37.33 -61.47
C LEU A 479 10.73 35.82 -61.26
N GLN A 480 11.47 34.99 -62.00
CA GLN A 480 11.56 33.55 -61.75
C GLN A 480 12.19 33.25 -60.38
N LYS A 481 13.27 33.94 -59.97
CA LYS A 481 13.88 33.83 -58.62
C LYS A 481 12.96 34.39 -57.52
N LYS A 482 12.12 35.38 -57.81
CA LYS A 482 11.13 35.95 -56.88
C LYS A 482 9.96 34.99 -56.70
N GLU A 483 9.46 34.39 -57.79
CA GLU A 483 8.38 33.40 -57.74
C GLU A 483 8.87 32.08 -57.15
N SER A 484 10.10 31.63 -57.44
CA SER A 484 10.72 30.48 -56.79
C SER A 484 11.00 30.77 -55.31
N LYS A 485 11.57 31.92 -54.94
CA LYS A 485 11.70 32.33 -53.51
C LYS A 485 10.34 32.47 -52.82
N LYS A 486 9.29 32.95 -53.50
CA LYS A 486 7.92 33.04 -52.98
C LYS A 486 7.30 31.65 -52.75
N ASN A 487 7.53 30.71 -53.66
CA ASN A 487 7.10 29.32 -53.49
C ASN A 487 7.93 28.59 -52.42
N SER A 488 9.25 28.79 -52.37
CA SER A 488 10.08 28.30 -51.27
C SER A 488 9.69 28.92 -49.92
N LEU A 489 9.34 30.20 -49.86
CA LEU A 489 8.83 30.85 -48.65
C LEU A 489 7.44 30.34 -48.26
N LYS A 490 6.57 30.04 -49.24
CA LYS A 490 5.26 29.41 -49.01
C LYS A 490 5.41 27.98 -48.48
N ASN A 491 6.32 27.21 -49.07
CA ASN A 491 6.63 25.83 -48.65
C ASN A 491 7.33 25.81 -47.29
N LEU A 492 8.26 26.73 -47.03
CA LEU A 492 8.90 26.89 -45.72
C LEU A 492 7.88 27.32 -44.66
N ARG A 493 6.96 28.24 -44.96
CA ARG A 493 5.86 28.61 -44.06
C ARG A 493 4.90 27.45 -43.81
N LYS A 494 4.60 26.63 -44.82
CA LYS A 494 3.78 25.42 -44.67
C LYS A 494 4.48 24.39 -43.79
N SER A 495 5.75 24.08 -44.07
CA SER A 495 6.58 23.18 -43.27
C SER A 495 6.77 23.68 -41.84
N MET A 496 7.01 24.97 -41.63
CA MET A 496 7.10 25.57 -40.29
C MET A 496 5.76 25.50 -39.55
N PHE A 497 4.63 25.66 -40.24
CA PHE A 497 3.30 25.50 -39.66
C PHE A 497 2.98 24.03 -39.33
N GLU A 498 3.41 23.09 -40.16
CA GLU A 498 3.30 21.64 -39.91
C GLU A 498 4.18 21.21 -38.74
N ILE A 499 5.39 21.77 -38.62
CA ILE A 499 6.25 21.63 -37.43
C ILE A 499 5.54 22.20 -36.20
N LEU A 500 5.03 23.43 -36.25
CA LEU A 500 4.30 24.06 -35.13
C LEU A 500 3.01 23.30 -34.75
N GLN A 501 2.33 22.65 -35.70
CA GLN A 501 1.19 21.77 -35.39
C GLN A 501 1.64 20.48 -34.69
N ASN A 502 2.73 19.85 -35.16
CA ASN A 502 3.30 18.68 -34.49
C ASN A 502 3.85 19.03 -33.10
N GLU A 503 4.51 20.18 -32.94
CA GLU A 503 4.98 20.70 -31.64
C GLU A 503 3.81 20.99 -30.71
N LEU A 504 2.71 21.59 -31.20
CA LEU A 504 1.49 21.81 -30.41
C LEU A 504 0.85 20.49 -29.95
N GLU A 505 0.81 19.47 -30.81
CA GLU A 505 0.27 18.17 -30.42
C GLU A 505 1.20 17.41 -29.46
N ASN A 506 2.51 17.51 -29.65
CA ASN A 506 3.50 17.02 -28.68
C ASN A 506 3.35 17.73 -27.32
N ILE A 507 3.12 19.04 -27.30
CA ILE A 507 2.84 19.81 -26.08
C ILE A 507 1.56 19.29 -25.40
N ARG A 508 0.47 19.04 -26.15
CA ARG A 508 -0.77 18.46 -25.58
C ARG A 508 -0.57 17.06 -25.00
N LEU A 509 0.24 16.22 -25.65
CA LEU A 509 0.61 14.90 -25.13
C LEU A 509 1.41 15.04 -23.83
N ILE A 510 2.38 15.96 -23.79
CA ILE A 510 3.17 16.26 -22.59
C ILE A 510 2.28 16.84 -21.47
N GLU A 511 1.34 17.74 -21.76
CA GLU A 511 0.37 18.28 -20.80
C GLU A 511 -0.53 17.19 -20.23
N LYS A 512 -1.01 16.26 -21.08
CA LYS A 512 -1.78 15.08 -20.66
C LYS A 512 -0.94 14.16 -19.76
N ASP A 513 0.30 13.89 -20.13
CA ASP A 513 1.19 13.01 -19.37
C ASP A 513 1.58 13.66 -18.03
N ILE A 514 1.84 14.97 -17.99
CA ILE A 514 2.03 15.75 -16.76
C ILE A 514 0.79 15.66 -15.86
N TYR A 515 -0.41 15.81 -16.42
CA TYR A 515 -1.66 15.66 -15.66
C TYR A 515 -1.83 14.24 -15.10
N GLU A 516 -1.57 13.20 -15.90
CA GLU A 516 -1.59 11.82 -15.44
C GLU A 516 -0.51 11.53 -14.38
N ILE A 517 0.69 12.05 -14.52
CA ILE A 517 1.80 11.93 -13.55
C ILE A 517 1.43 12.64 -12.24
N ASN A 518 0.88 13.85 -12.31
CA ASN A 518 0.42 14.58 -11.12
C ASN A 518 -0.70 13.84 -10.38
N ARG A 519 -1.68 13.27 -11.11
CA ARG A 519 -2.72 12.42 -10.52
C ARG A 519 -2.16 11.15 -9.88
N LYS A 520 -1.17 10.50 -10.53
CA LYS A 520 -0.47 9.32 -9.97
C LYS A 520 0.33 9.71 -8.72
N MET A 521 0.99 10.87 -8.73
CA MET A 521 1.74 11.43 -7.60
C MET A 521 0.82 11.79 -6.42
N GLU A 522 -0.36 12.35 -6.67
CA GLU A 522 -1.36 12.65 -5.65
C GLU A 522 -1.86 11.36 -4.95
N ILE A 523 -2.14 10.30 -5.72
CA ILE A 523 -2.50 8.99 -5.18
C ILE A 523 -1.35 8.40 -4.34
N VAL A 524 -0.11 8.48 -4.82
CA VAL A 524 1.08 8.03 -4.08
C VAL A 524 1.28 8.86 -2.80
N ASN A 525 1.03 10.16 -2.82
CA ASN A 525 1.12 11.02 -1.63
C ASN A 525 0.02 10.71 -0.60
N MET A 526 -1.22 10.49 -1.04
CA MET A 526 -2.30 10.04 -0.15
C MET A 526 -1.95 8.70 0.51
N GLU A 527 -1.43 7.74 -0.24
CA GLU A 527 -1.00 6.45 0.29
C GLU A 527 0.22 6.59 1.21
N ASN A 528 1.19 7.45 0.88
CA ASN A 528 2.35 7.73 1.73
C ASN A 528 1.94 8.37 3.07
N CYS A 529 0.96 9.27 3.06
CA CYS A 529 0.34 9.81 4.28
C CYS A 529 -0.42 8.73 5.08
N ARG A 530 -1.15 7.83 4.40
CA ARG A 530 -1.83 6.69 5.04
C ARG A 530 -0.84 5.74 5.72
N LEU A 531 0.27 5.40 5.04
CA LEU A 531 1.35 4.58 5.58
C LEU A 531 2.09 5.26 6.72
N LYS A 532 2.37 6.58 6.64
CA LYS A 532 2.92 7.36 7.76
C LYS A 532 2.01 7.33 8.99
N LEU A 533 0.70 7.47 8.81
CA LEU A 533 -0.28 7.38 9.91
C LEU A 533 -0.31 5.97 10.53
N ARG A 534 -0.27 4.91 9.72
CA ARG A 534 -0.18 3.54 10.23
C ARG A 534 1.14 3.24 10.94
N ASN A 535 2.27 3.74 10.44
CA ASN A 535 3.56 3.60 11.11
C ASN A 535 3.62 4.38 12.43
N ALA A 536 2.95 5.53 12.52
CA ALA A 536 2.81 6.25 13.79
C ALA A 536 1.97 5.46 14.80
N GLN A 537 0.84 4.88 14.37
CA GLN A 537 0.00 4.01 15.22
C GLN A 537 0.77 2.76 15.69
N PHE A 538 1.41 2.02 14.78
CA PHE A 538 2.22 0.87 15.16
C PHE A 538 3.36 1.24 16.12
N LYS A 539 3.98 2.43 15.96
CA LYS A 539 4.99 2.89 16.91
C LYS A 539 4.37 3.17 18.28
N GLU A 540 3.22 3.85 18.34
CA GLU A 540 2.50 4.10 19.59
C GLU A 540 2.12 2.79 20.30
N ASP A 541 1.67 1.77 19.55
CA ASP A 541 1.28 0.46 20.09
C ASP A 541 2.50 -0.38 20.53
N ILE A 542 3.65 -0.25 19.85
CA ILE A 542 4.94 -0.78 20.31
C ILE A 542 5.37 -0.07 21.60
N ASP A 543 5.31 1.26 21.66
CA ASP A 543 5.70 2.04 22.84
C ASP A 543 4.78 1.74 24.05
N LYS A 544 3.48 1.47 23.83
CA LYS A 544 2.56 0.90 24.85
C LYS A 544 3.02 -0.47 25.31
N SER A 545 3.21 -1.42 24.38
CA SER A 545 3.62 -2.80 24.68
C SER A 545 4.94 -2.85 25.46
N VAL A 546 5.88 -1.96 25.13
CA VAL A 546 7.17 -1.84 25.84
C VAL A 546 6.98 -1.24 27.24
N ASN A 547 6.08 -0.28 27.44
CA ASN A 547 5.74 0.22 28.77
C ASN A 547 4.99 -0.80 29.62
N GLU A 548 4.06 -1.57 29.04
CA GLU A 548 3.41 -2.70 29.70
C GLU A 548 4.43 -3.76 30.12
N GLY A 549 5.37 -4.12 29.23
CA GLY A 549 6.51 -4.98 29.55
C GLY A 549 7.38 -4.45 30.70
N ARG A 550 7.68 -3.14 30.74
CA ARG A 550 8.38 -2.51 31.88
C ARG A 550 7.57 -2.56 33.18
N ASN A 551 6.27 -2.34 33.10
CA ASN A 551 5.37 -2.39 34.26
C ASN A 551 5.30 -3.82 34.82
N HIS A 552 5.20 -4.83 33.96
CA HIS A 552 5.25 -6.24 34.36
C HIS A 552 6.62 -6.61 34.96
N ALA A 553 7.72 -6.20 34.35
CA ALA A 553 9.06 -6.43 34.91
C ALA A 553 9.23 -5.77 36.31
N SER A 554 8.76 -4.52 36.47
CA SER A 554 8.79 -3.84 37.76
C SER A 554 7.89 -4.52 38.81
N ALA A 555 6.72 -5.01 38.42
CA ALA A 555 5.84 -5.79 39.28
C ALA A 555 6.46 -7.13 39.69
N ILE A 556 7.18 -7.81 38.79
CA ILE A 556 7.94 -9.03 39.12
C ILE A 556 9.00 -8.72 40.17
N THR A 557 9.83 -7.68 39.98
CA THR A 557 10.85 -7.30 40.97
C THR A 557 10.25 -6.87 42.32
N GLN A 558 9.05 -6.28 42.34
CA GLN A 558 8.30 -6.01 43.58
C GLN A 558 7.79 -7.30 44.25
N MET A 559 7.33 -8.29 43.47
CA MET A 559 6.94 -9.61 43.98
C MET A 559 8.15 -10.39 44.52
N GLU A 560 9.28 -10.39 43.81
CA GLU A 560 10.52 -11.05 44.22
C GLU A 560 11.07 -10.46 45.53
N SER A 561 11.13 -9.13 45.64
CA SER A 561 11.58 -8.46 46.87
C SER A 561 10.59 -8.62 48.03
N GLY A 562 9.28 -8.63 47.77
CA GLY A 562 8.25 -8.98 48.75
C GLY A 562 8.36 -10.43 49.24
N LEU A 563 8.62 -11.38 48.33
CA LEU A 563 8.81 -12.79 48.63
C LEU A 563 10.11 -13.02 49.42
N ALA A 564 11.21 -12.34 49.08
CA ALA A 564 12.44 -12.34 49.87
C ALA A 564 12.23 -11.78 51.29
N SER A 565 11.46 -10.71 51.44
CA SER A 565 11.08 -10.16 52.75
C SER A 565 10.22 -11.15 53.56
N LEU A 566 9.25 -11.82 52.92
CA LEU A 566 8.44 -12.85 53.57
C LEU A 566 9.26 -14.08 54.00
N LEU A 567 10.21 -14.54 53.18
CA LEU A 567 11.14 -15.61 53.56
C LEU A 567 12.03 -15.21 54.74
N GLN A 568 12.51 -13.97 54.77
CA GLN A 568 13.30 -13.45 55.88
C GLN A 568 12.46 -13.38 57.18
N HIS A 569 11.24 -12.83 57.12
CA HIS A 569 10.34 -12.81 58.27
C HIS A 569 9.94 -14.22 58.75
N LEU A 570 9.71 -15.17 57.82
CA LEU A 570 9.41 -16.56 58.15
C LEU A 570 10.59 -17.24 58.85
N LYS A 571 11.82 -17.01 58.36
CA LYS A 571 13.05 -17.51 58.99
C LYS A 571 13.23 -16.92 60.39
N GLU A 572 13.07 -15.62 60.57
CA GLU A 572 13.15 -14.99 61.88
C GLU A 572 12.05 -15.45 62.83
N GLY A 573 10.84 -15.74 62.32
CA GLY A 573 9.76 -16.36 63.09
C GLY A 573 10.16 -17.75 63.56
N TRP A 574 10.65 -18.59 62.64
CA TRP A 574 11.12 -19.95 62.94
C TRP A 574 12.29 -19.97 63.94
N GLU A 575 13.23 -19.02 63.85
CA GLU A 575 14.31 -18.88 64.82
C GLU A 575 13.81 -18.50 66.22
N LYS A 576 12.77 -17.65 66.32
CA LYS A 576 12.10 -17.28 67.59
C LYS A 576 11.30 -18.45 68.16
N ASP A 577 10.51 -19.15 67.34
CA ASP A 577 9.71 -20.30 67.76
C ASP A 577 10.62 -21.46 68.21
N ASN A 578 11.71 -21.74 67.49
CA ASN A 578 12.71 -22.73 67.88
C ASN A 578 13.43 -22.35 69.18
N PHE A 579 13.73 -21.06 69.41
CA PHE A 579 14.25 -20.57 70.69
C PHE A 579 13.24 -20.80 71.84
N VAL A 580 11.97 -20.48 71.63
CA VAL A 580 10.89 -20.70 72.61
C VAL A 580 10.71 -22.19 72.91
N CYS A 581 10.75 -23.07 71.90
CA CYS A 581 10.74 -24.52 72.09
C CYS A 581 11.93 -25.00 72.94
N ASN A 582 13.13 -24.44 72.77
CA ASN A 582 14.28 -24.79 73.59
C ASN A 582 14.15 -24.30 75.04
N ASP A 583 13.68 -23.08 75.29
CA ASP A 583 13.38 -22.58 76.64
C ASP A 583 12.31 -23.42 77.35
N PHE A 584 11.28 -23.91 76.62
CA PHE A 584 10.34 -24.88 77.18
C PHE A 584 10.98 -26.25 77.45
N LEU A 585 11.81 -26.79 76.54
CA LEU A 585 12.51 -28.07 76.75
C LEU A 585 13.48 -28.02 77.94
N GLU A 586 14.22 -26.92 78.12
CA GLU A 586 15.12 -26.72 79.28
C GLU A 586 14.34 -26.63 80.59
N ARG A 587 13.18 -25.95 80.59
CA ARG A 587 12.29 -25.87 81.76
C ARG A 587 11.64 -27.20 82.09
N ASP A 588 11.13 -27.91 81.10
CA ASP A 588 10.51 -29.22 81.28
C ASP A 588 11.54 -30.25 81.76
N GLN A 589 12.78 -30.21 81.24
CA GLN A 589 13.88 -31.02 81.77
C GLN A 589 14.17 -30.68 83.24
N CYS A 590 14.26 -29.40 83.61
CA CYS A 590 14.43 -28.98 85.00
C CYS A 590 13.27 -29.42 85.92
N ILE A 591 12.03 -29.43 85.40
CA ILE A 591 10.85 -29.95 86.11
C ILE A 591 10.93 -31.47 86.27
N LEU A 592 11.34 -32.20 85.23
CA LEU A 592 11.54 -33.65 85.28
C LEU A 592 12.63 -34.04 86.28
N ASP A 593 13.76 -33.31 86.32
CA ASP A 593 14.83 -33.52 87.29
C ASP A 593 14.38 -33.23 88.74
N ALA A 594 13.59 -32.17 88.94
CA ALA A 594 12.97 -31.88 90.23
C ALA A 594 11.97 -32.97 90.66
N ILE A 595 11.18 -33.51 89.72
CA ILE A 595 10.27 -34.65 89.96
C ILE A 595 11.06 -35.92 90.28
N ALA A 596 12.17 -36.20 89.59
CA ALA A 596 13.03 -37.35 89.87
C ALA A 596 13.65 -37.29 91.26
N GLU A 597 14.16 -36.12 91.67
CA GLU A 597 14.68 -35.90 93.03
C GLU A 597 13.57 -35.93 94.10
N LEU A 598 12.34 -35.49 93.78
CA LEU A 598 11.16 -35.68 94.63
C LEU A 598 10.77 -37.15 94.77
N MET A 599 10.77 -37.93 93.69
CA MET A 599 10.51 -39.38 93.74
C MET A 599 11.57 -40.12 94.56
N LYS A 600 12.85 -39.75 94.42
CA LYS A 600 13.97 -40.26 95.23
C LYS A 600 13.76 -39.94 96.73
N LYS A 601 13.40 -38.70 97.08
CA LYS A 601 13.03 -38.29 98.45
C LYS A 601 11.81 -39.03 98.98
N LEU A 602 10.78 -39.24 98.17
CA LEU A 602 9.59 -40.03 98.52
C LEU A 602 9.92 -41.51 98.73
N ASN A 603 10.82 -42.09 97.94
CA ASN A 603 11.25 -43.47 98.10
C ASN A 603 12.10 -43.66 99.38
N ILE A 604 13.00 -42.71 99.69
CA ILE A 604 13.69 -42.66 100.98
C ILE A 604 12.69 -42.54 102.14
N ARG A 605 11.66 -41.70 102.01
CA ARG A 605 10.58 -41.58 103.02
C ARG A 605 9.76 -42.88 103.13
N LYS A 606 9.48 -43.57 102.03
CA LYS A 606 8.80 -44.87 101.99
C LYS A 606 9.60 -45.95 102.73
N VAL A 607 10.92 -46.00 102.54
CA VAL A 607 11.81 -46.90 103.31
C VAL A 607 11.78 -46.57 104.80
N LYS A 608 11.88 -45.28 105.18
CA LYS A 608 11.78 -44.86 106.59
C LYS A 608 10.41 -45.16 107.22
N LEU A 609 9.32 -44.98 106.47
CA LEU A 609 7.96 -45.33 106.91
C LEU A 609 7.77 -46.86 107.01
N GLY A 610 8.35 -47.64 106.10
CA GLY A 610 8.37 -49.10 106.19
C GLY A 610 9.10 -49.59 107.44
N HIS A 611 10.25 -48.98 107.77
CA HIS A 611 10.98 -49.24 109.01
C HIS A 611 10.14 -48.91 110.26
N LEU A 612 9.54 -47.71 110.30
CA LEU A 612 8.65 -47.28 111.40
C LEU A 612 7.41 -48.18 111.53
N SER A 613 6.80 -48.58 110.41
CA SER A 613 5.68 -49.53 110.39
C SER A 613 6.09 -50.91 110.89
N GLY A 614 7.30 -51.37 110.56
CA GLY A 614 7.86 -52.62 111.08
C GLY A 614 8.15 -52.56 112.59
N MET A 615 8.56 -51.41 113.12
CA MET A 615 8.67 -51.18 114.57
C MET A 615 7.28 -51.18 115.23
N LEU A 616 6.33 -50.41 114.71
CA LEU A 616 4.93 -50.39 115.21
C LEU A 616 4.27 -51.76 115.17
N GLN A 617 4.55 -52.58 114.16
CA GLN A 617 4.04 -53.94 114.07
C GLN A 617 4.70 -54.89 115.08
N LYS A 618 5.99 -54.71 115.40
CA LYS A 618 6.65 -55.42 116.52
C LYS A 618 6.02 -55.03 117.87
N GLU A 619 5.82 -53.74 118.13
CA GLU A 619 5.15 -53.26 119.34
C GLU A 619 3.72 -53.79 119.45
N TYR A 620 2.96 -53.78 118.34
CA TYR A 620 1.59 -54.34 118.30
C TYR A 620 1.58 -55.85 118.58
N ILE A 621 2.54 -56.61 118.05
CA ILE A 621 2.70 -58.04 118.38
C ILE A 621 3.07 -58.23 119.86
N GLY A 622 3.91 -57.36 120.43
CA GLY A 622 4.20 -57.31 121.87
C GLY A 622 2.94 -57.10 122.71
N ILE A 623 2.14 -56.08 122.39
CA ILE A 623 0.87 -55.77 123.06
C ILE A 623 -0.14 -56.92 122.89
N ALA A 624 -0.23 -57.54 121.71
CA ALA A 624 -1.08 -58.70 121.48
C ALA A 624 -0.67 -59.91 122.34
N SER A 625 0.64 -60.12 122.57
CA SER A 625 1.13 -61.16 123.48
C SER A 625 0.76 -60.88 124.95
N LEU A 626 0.81 -59.61 125.38
CA LEU A 626 0.40 -59.15 126.71
C LEU A 626 -1.12 -59.25 126.94
N LEU A 627 -1.94 -59.09 125.91
CA LEU A 627 -3.37 -59.34 125.98
C LEU A 627 -3.67 -60.84 126.10
N LYS A 628 -2.95 -61.67 125.35
CA LYS A 628 -3.13 -63.14 125.37
C LYS A 628 -2.80 -63.75 126.73
N SER A 629 -1.83 -63.21 127.47
CA SER A 629 -1.50 -63.65 128.84
C SER A 629 -2.48 -63.19 129.92
N LYS A 630 -3.33 -62.18 129.66
CA LYS A 630 -4.45 -61.81 130.54
C LYS A 630 -5.71 -62.68 130.36
N SER A 631 -5.91 -63.26 129.16
CA SER A 631 -7.09 -64.10 128.86
C SER A 631 -7.23 -65.31 129.81
N VAL A 632 -6.10 -65.92 130.20
CA VAL A 632 -6.04 -67.19 130.95
C VAL A 632 -6.35 -67.04 132.45
N LYS A 633 -6.74 -65.84 132.92
CA LYS A 633 -7.13 -65.59 134.32
C LYS A 633 -8.60 -65.20 134.53
N ALA A 634 -9.44 -65.26 133.50
CA ALA A 634 -10.84 -64.86 133.58
C ALA A 634 -11.86 -66.01 133.77
N GLU A 635 -11.51 -67.25 133.40
CA GLU A 635 -12.49 -68.34 133.23
C GLU A 635 -12.82 -69.15 134.51
N SER A 636 -12.33 -68.72 135.69
CA SER A 636 -12.43 -69.50 136.93
C SER A 636 -13.49 -69.01 137.94
N TYR A 637 -14.44 -68.17 137.53
CA TYR A 637 -15.39 -67.53 138.49
C TYR A 637 -16.86 -67.38 138.05
N ILE A 638 -17.29 -67.96 136.92
CA ILE A 638 -18.71 -67.94 136.50
C ILE A 638 -19.20 -69.37 136.25
N ALA A 639 -19.42 -70.09 137.36
CA ALA A 639 -19.96 -71.45 137.36
C ALA A 639 -21.14 -71.60 138.34
N LEU A 640 -21.95 -70.54 138.53
CA LEU A 640 -23.09 -70.58 139.47
C LEU A 640 -24.23 -69.58 139.17
N ASN A 641 -24.75 -69.56 137.93
CA ASN A 641 -26.17 -69.21 137.72
C ASN A 641 -26.75 -69.70 136.37
N ARG A 642 -27.35 -70.89 136.43
CA ARG A 642 -28.63 -71.31 135.82
C ARG A 642 -28.93 -70.83 134.38
N ASN A 643 -28.75 -71.69 133.38
CA ASN A 643 -29.66 -72.79 133.00
C ASN A 643 -30.84 -72.36 132.10
N ARG A 644 -30.63 -72.41 130.79
CA ARG A 644 -31.51 -73.16 129.89
C ARG A 644 -30.73 -73.73 128.72
#